data_AF-A0A3Q8I1K0-F1
#
_entry.id   AF-A0A3Q8I1K0-F1
#
_cell.length_a   1.000
_cell.length_b   1.000
_cell.length_c   1.000
_cell.angle_alpha   90.00
_cell.angle_beta   90.00
_cell.angle_gamma   90.00
#
_symmetry.space_group_name_H-M   'P 1'
#
loop_
_entity.id
_entity.type
_entity.pdbx_description
1 polymer ?
#
loop_
_entity_poly.entity_id
_entity_poly.type
_entity_poly.pdbx_seq_one_letter_code
_entity_poly.pdbx_strand_id
1 'polypeptide(L)'
;MSKLKHFLAVLFALSTVLLASQRAYATHFRYGNITYTIPDPSSPRTVRFTVTVSWNSAYQPVDSTSLSFGDNTTNPATVGSFIASGVDATGNQYSTYSYVTTHTYPASSVYTASFTSCCRLSNLVNAGDNSFLVQAKVDTNAGNTGNPVSFLPAILQFQVGGVRSHFIPAADPDGTPVTCRFATTAESAIATTPPIAAGNNIAPTISASANPPGCILSWNLTGATTGKQYANQVVLESTNPSSGQTSSAVLDYLIETVTSPIPTCAGSGTYTIPMGSTFMQDIVGTSNIPSPSLIVQNIYSNGVLTPISGSTGQSPFHSTLTWSPALGEQGTFLATVVYTDAQNKSAFCSLTLVVPDCPNYGKACSAGVGQCKKTGTITCAAGGAPACSAVAGDPQPETCDGLDNNCDGEIDEGNPGAGDNCTTTGLPGVCATGLTDCGSNGAIKCIPDVQPGSIAEVCNGLDDNCDGAVDEGYNVGGTCSVGVGGCATKGAIVCDGTGGAMCPAVAGSPTAEICNGIDDNCDGTKDEGFSVGGACTAGLGACKASGNFTCNLMGAVVCDALVGTSAPEICGNAIDEDCDGKLDTGCVDSDGDGLFDSVEVGLGTDPNDADTDDDGVPDGAEVDPQADTDGDGLINLLDPDSDNDGLYDGTELGRDCAGPGTNKAKHHCIADADQGATKTDPLLADTDGSGARDGSEDWNLNGKVDADETDPNLGSDDASVVDTDGDKLGDKLEAFLHANPDDADSDDDGVLDGDEANPADDTDGDGLVCLLDADSDNDGLFDGTEVGKNCLDPATNQSAGRCRPDANHGVTKTSAVMRDTDGGGASDGSEDVNLDGLVDPGETDPTKESDDGKVTDSDGDGLGDKLETKIGSDPHDADTDDDGLLDGDEANPSEDTDGDGVTNVADPDSDGDGLFDGTELGKDCSEANTDNSKGLCIADVDPTTVTCPIHSDTDWGGALDGAEDLNHDGAKTALERDPLDAADDANEPECTKDADCGGAKSGKVCDATTLKCVDGCRESGGNGCPTGKICTSANTAIGECHDSSASGGGNGAGGDGSSGSSDGCSCSLITTHDEANGLWLLAAAGILAGTRRRQRRAR
;
A
#
# COMPACT_ATOMS: atom_id res chain seq x y z
N MET A 1 67.38 -23.26 -26.38
CA MET A 1 66.25 -24.15 -26.00
C MET A 1 66.35 -24.72 -24.58
N SER A 2 67.50 -25.17 -24.08
CA SER A 2 67.61 -25.74 -22.70
C SER A 2 67.47 -24.71 -21.55
N LYS A 3 67.99 -23.47 -21.73
CA LYS A 3 67.86 -22.40 -20.72
C LYS A 3 66.45 -21.78 -20.65
N LEU A 4 65.72 -21.74 -21.76
CA LEU A 4 64.35 -21.23 -21.82
C LEU A 4 63.37 -22.20 -21.14
N LYS A 5 63.59 -23.51 -21.25
CA LYS A 5 62.79 -24.53 -20.52
C LYS A 5 63.04 -24.51 -19.02
N HIS A 6 64.26 -24.19 -18.55
CA HIS A 6 64.52 -24.02 -17.12
C HIS A 6 63.97 -22.70 -16.58
N PHE A 7 63.99 -21.63 -17.38
CA PHE A 7 63.42 -20.35 -16.98
C PHE A 7 61.89 -20.40 -16.93
N LEU A 8 61.23 -21.05 -17.91
CA LEU A 8 59.78 -21.30 -17.85
C LEU A 8 59.40 -22.29 -16.74
N ALA A 9 60.20 -23.34 -16.47
CA ALA A 9 59.89 -24.26 -15.37
C ALA A 9 60.07 -23.62 -13.99
N VAL A 10 61.01 -22.67 -13.84
CA VAL A 10 61.17 -21.87 -12.62
C VAL A 10 60.06 -20.83 -12.52
N LEU A 11 59.62 -20.19 -13.61
CA LEU A 11 58.45 -19.29 -13.60
C LEU A 11 57.14 -20.03 -13.30
N PHE A 12 56.96 -21.25 -13.84
CA PHE A 12 55.78 -22.08 -13.55
C PHE A 12 55.82 -22.60 -12.12
N ALA A 13 57.00 -22.96 -11.59
CA ALA A 13 57.17 -23.33 -10.19
C ALA A 13 57.00 -22.14 -9.23
N LEU A 14 57.44 -20.93 -9.60
CA LEU A 14 57.21 -19.71 -8.83
C LEU A 14 55.73 -19.30 -8.88
N SER A 15 55.06 -19.45 -10.02
CA SER A 15 53.61 -19.25 -10.19
C SER A 15 52.81 -20.25 -9.34
N THR A 16 53.19 -21.52 -9.28
CA THR A 16 52.51 -22.52 -8.43
C THR A 16 52.83 -22.39 -6.93
N VAL A 17 53.93 -21.70 -6.55
CA VAL A 17 54.25 -21.39 -5.14
C VAL A 17 53.64 -20.05 -4.71
N LEU A 18 53.36 -19.14 -5.65
CA LEU A 18 52.57 -17.92 -5.42
C LEU A 18 51.04 -18.16 -5.51
N LEU A 19 50.61 -19.33 -5.98
CA LEU A 19 49.21 -19.80 -5.96
C LEU A 19 48.96 -20.88 -4.90
N ALA A 20 49.87 -21.05 -3.94
CA ALA A 20 49.63 -21.90 -2.78
C ALA A 20 49.04 -21.06 -1.64
N SER A 21 47.72 -21.19 -1.48
CA SER A 21 46.90 -20.81 -0.32
C SER A 21 46.96 -19.34 0.12
N GLN A 22 46.11 -18.51 -0.47
CA GLN A 22 45.29 -17.65 0.38
C GLN A 22 44.11 -18.51 0.85
N ARG A 23 44.33 -19.27 1.93
CA ARG A 23 43.21 -19.66 2.78
C ARG A 23 43.06 -18.52 3.78
N ALA A 24 42.27 -17.51 3.42
CA ALA A 24 41.69 -16.63 4.43
C ALA A 24 40.55 -17.42 5.07
N TYR A 25 40.86 -18.26 6.06
CA TYR A 25 39.85 -18.87 6.92
C TYR A 25 40.33 -18.69 8.35
N ALA A 26 39.88 -17.60 8.96
CA ALA A 26 39.91 -17.39 10.41
C ALA A 26 38.89 -16.31 10.82
N THR A 27 37.59 -16.54 10.61
CA THR A 27 36.52 -15.70 11.18
C THR A 27 36.15 -16.24 12.54
N HIS A 28 36.37 -15.44 13.59
CA HIS A 28 36.29 -15.87 14.98
C HIS A 28 34.82 -15.89 15.45
N PHE A 29 34.05 -16.89 15.04
CA PHE A 29 32.60 -16.97 15.32
C PHE A 29 32.26 -16.88 16.81
N ARG A 30 31.17 -16.15 17.12
CA ARG A 30 30.64 -15.89 18.46
C ARG A 30 29.20 -16.36 18.62
N TYR A 31 28.41 -16.30 17.56
CA TYR A 31 27.02 -16.73 17.56
C TYR A 31 26.66 -17.52 16.31
N GLY A 32 25.70 -18.43 16.42
CA GLY A 32 25.06 -19.02 15.26
C GLY A 32 23.76 -19.75 15.58
N ASN A 33 22.81 -19.65 14.67
CA ASN A 33 21.51 -20.28 14.74
C ASN A 33 20.99 -20.59 13.32
N ILE A 34 20.17 -21.65 13.21
CA ILE A 34 19.41 -21.97 12.00
C ILE A 34 17.96 -22.21 12.44
N THR A 35 17.06 -21.39 11.94
CA THR A 35 15.60 -21.59 12.05
C THR A 35 15.02 -21.89 10.68
N TYR A 36 13.82 -22.44 10.66
CA TYR A 36 13.08 -22.60 9.42
C TYR A 36 11.58 -22.48 9.64
N THR A 37 10.89 -22.09 8.58
CA THR A 37 9.43 -22.11 8.46
C THR A 37 9.02 -22.91 7.22
N ILE A 38 7.79 -23.41 7.23
CA ILE A 38 7.12 -24.01 6.08
C ILE A 38 6.07 -23.01 5.62
N PRO A 39 6.33 -22.23 4.55
CA PRO A 39 5.43 -21.15 4.12
C PRO A 39 4.06 -21.66 3.69
N ASP A 40 4.02 -22.79 2.98
CA ASP A 40 2.79 -23.44 2.55
C ASP A 40 2.63 -24.80 3.25
N PRO A 41 1.75 -24.90 4.27
CA PRO A 41 1.46 -26.16 4.95
C PRO A 41 0.88 -27.26 4.03
N SER A 42 0.31 -26.88 2.87
CA SER A 42 -0.17 -27.82 1.85
C SER A 42 0.98 -28.42 1.03
N SER A 43 2.11 -27.72 0.97
CA SER A 43 3.38 -28.14 0.36
C SER A 43 4.53 -28.18 1.39
N PRO A 44 4.50 -29.10 2.38
CA PRO A 44 5.41 -29.11 3.53
C PRO A 44 6.88 -29.46 3.19
N ARG A 45 7.20 -29.60 1.91
CA ARG A 45 8.52 -29.93 1.39
C ARG A 45 9.32 -28.69 1.03
N THR A 46 8.67 -27.56 0.77
CA THR A 46 9.32 -26.27 0.56
C THR A 46 9.52 -25.59 1.91
N VAL A 47 10.77 -25.30 2.23
CA VAL A 47 11.18 -24.81 3.55
C VAL A 47 11.98 -23.53 3.37
N ARG A 48 11.58 -22.47 4.08
CA ARG A 48 12.32 -21.20 4.17
C ARG A 48 13.23 -21.27 5.38
N PHE A 49 14.53 -21.13 5.18
CA PHE A 49 15.55 -21.13 6.23
C PHE A 49 15.98 -19.72 6.56
N THR A 50 16.18 -19.43 7.84
CA THR A 50 16.85 -18.22 8.30
C THR A 50 18.11 -18.64 9.03
N VAL A 51 19.25 -18.09 8.61
CA VAL A 51 20.56 -18.41 9.19
C VAL A 51 21.16 -17.15 9.77
N THR A 52 21.36 -17.14 11.08
CA THR A 52 21.92 -16.01 11.82
C THR A 52 23.28 -16.37 12.37
N VAL A 53 24.29 -15.51 12.17
CA VAL A 53 25.67 -15.75 12.58
C VAL A 53 26.33 -14.46 13.07
N SER A 54 27.24 -14.57 14.05
CA SER A 54 28.04 -13.41 14.51
C SER A 54 29.53 -13.71 14.54
N TRP A 55 30.33 -12.71 14.18
CA TRP A 55 31.79 -12.76 14.19
C TRP A 55 32.41 -11.43 14.63
N ASN A 56 33.74 -11.39 14.69
CA ASN A 56 34.50 -10.21 15.13
C ASN A 56 34.51 -9.12 14.05
N SER A 57 34.04 -7.90 14.35
CA SER A 57 33.96 -6.79 13.40
C SER A 57 35.33 -6.24 12.95
N ALA A 58 36.41 -6.54 13.68
CA ALA A 58 37.77 -6.12 13.29
C ALA A 58 38.33 -6.89 12.06
N TYR A 59 37.54 -7.77 11.46
CA TYR A 59 37.84 -8.46 10.22
C TYR A 59 36.73 -8.10 9.24
N GLN A 60 37.10 -7.66 8.03
CA GLN A 60 36.17 -7.32 6.96
C GLN A 60 35.18 -8.49 6.73
N PRO A 61 33.88 -8.22 6.55
CA PRO A 61 32.92 -9.25 6.18
C PRO A 61 33.30 -9.78 4.79
N VAL A 62 33.75 -11.04 4.71
CA VAL A 62 33.98 -11.70 3.41
C VAL A 62 33.31 -13.09 3.38
N ASP A 63 32.41 -13.35 4.31
CA ASP A 63 31.95 -14.69 4.63
C ASP A 63 30.49 -14.88 4.21
N SER A 64 30.29 -14.93 2.89
CA SER A 64 29.16 -15.62 2.30
C SER A 64 29.05 -17.04 2.91
N THR A 65 27.95 -17.36 3.60
CA THR A 65 27.80 -18.69 4.23
C THR A 65 27.02 -19.62 3.30
N SER A 66 27.38 -20.91 3.33
CA SER A 66 26.66 -21.96 2.60
C SER A 66 26.07 -22.94 3.61
N LEU A 67 24.74 -23.04 3.58
CA LEU A 67 23.92 -23.98 4.30
C LEU A 67 23.83 -25.29 3.51
N SER A 68 24.18 -26.40 4.17
CA SER A 68 23.87 -27.73 3.64
C SER A 68 22.50 -28.17 4.12
N PHE A 69 21.60 -28.52 3.20
CA PHE A 69 20.22 -28.89 3.52
C PHE A 69 20.06 -30.32 4.04
N GLY A 70 21.12 -31.15 3.99
CA GLY A 70 21.10 -32.52 4.52
C GLY A 70 20.60 -33.59 3.54
N ASP A 71 20.34 -33.23 2.28
CA ASP A 71 19.98 -34.13 1.17
C ASP A 71 21.07 -34.21 0.07
N ASN A 72 22.28 -33.75 0.39
CA ASN A 72 23.45 -33.55 -0.49
C ASN A 72 23.36 -32.33 -1.41
N THR A 73 22.45 -31.40 -1.14
CA THR A 73 22.45 -30.06 -1.76
C THR A 73 22.90 -28.98 -0.77
N THR A 74 23.26 -27.82 -1.31
CA THR A 74 23.71 -26.62 -0.60
C THR A 74 23.24 -25.40 -1.38
N ASN A 75 22.94 -24.29 -0.71
CA ASN A 75 22.78 -23.01 -1.39
C ASN A 75 24.17 -22.49 -1.86
N PRO A 76 24.19 -21.56 -2.84
CA PRO A 76 25.34 -20.71 -3.08
C PRO A 76 25.82 -20.05 -1.78
N ALA A 77 27.05 -19.56 -1.77
CA ALA A 77 27.50 -18.83 -0.61
C ALA A 77 26.76 -17.48 -0.61
N THR A 78 25.99 -17.22 0.45
CA THR A 78 25.10 -16.04 0.56
C THR A 78 25.62 -15.11 1.64
N VAL A 79 25.79 -13.83 1.31
CA VAL A 79 26.04 -12.76 2.29
C VAL A 79 24.70 -12.47 2.98
N GLY A 80 24.72 -12.21 4.28
CA GLY A 80 23.49 -11.86 5.00
C GLY A 80 23.49 -10.40 5.39
N SER A 81 22.30 -9.85 5.56
CA SER A 81 22.03 -8.49 6.03
C SER A 81 22.46 -8.34 7.49
N PHE A 82 22.97 -7.16 7.84
CA PHE A 82 23.31 -6.84 9.22
C PHE A 82 22.04 -6.77 10.08
N ILE A 83 22.09 -7.29 11.32
CA ILE A 83 20.93 -7.27 12.22
C ILE A 83 21.23 -6.73 13.62
N ALA A 84 22.50 -6.76 14.06
CA ALA A 84 22.91 -6.24 15.37
C ALA A 84 24.43 -6.27 15.54
N SER A 85 24.97 -5.32 16.31
CA SER A 85 26.34 -5.36 16.80
C SER A 85 26.40 -5.55 18.31
N GLY A 86 27.61 -5.67 18.86
CA GLY A 86 27.83 -5.62 20.30
C GLY A 86 29.30 -5.68 20.66
N VAL A 87 29.60 -5.62 21.96
CA VAL A 87 30.98 -5.62 22.48
C VAL A 87 31.20 -6.67 23.57
N ASP A 88 32.40 -7.24 23.60
CA ASP A 88 32.86 -8.03 24.75
C ASP A 88 33.44 -7.15 25.88
N ALA A 89 33.67 -7.73 27.07
CA ALA A 89 34.18 -6.98 28.22
C ALA A 89 35.61 -6.41 28.04
N THR A 90 36.31 -6.77 26.95
CA THR A 90 37.61 -6.22 26.57
C THR A 90 37.51 -5.14 25.50
N GLY A 91 36.31 -4.89 24.97
CA GLY A 91 36.03 -3.90 23.94
C GLY A 91 36.21 -4.41 22.51
N ASN A 92 36.30 -5.72 22.28
CA ASN A 92 36.25 -6.22 20.91
C ASN A 92 34.80 -6.22 20.43
N GLN A 93 34.55 -5.55 19.32
CA GLN A 93 33.26 -5.52 18.66
C GLN A 93 32.96 -6.84 17.94
N TYR A 94 31.68 -7.13 17.80
CA TYR A 94 31.15 -8.18 16.96
C TYR A 94 29.91 -7.69 16.24
N SER A 95 29.69 -8.22 15.04
CA SER A 95 28.54 -7.94 14.20
C SER A 95 27.79 -9.25 13.96
N THR A 96 26.47 -9.15 13.83
CA THR A 96 25.55 -10.28 13.64
C THR A 96 24.82 -10.04 12.33
N TYR A 97 24.79 -11.07 11.49
CA TYR A 97 24.17 -11.02 10.18
C TYR A 97 23.17 -12.16 10.04
N SER A 98 22.18 -11.97 9.19
CA SER A 98 21.14 -12.95 8.88
C SER A 98 20.88 -13.00 7.39
N TYR A 99 20.69 -14.19 6.83
CA TYR A 99 20.14 -14.31 5.47
C TYR A 99 19.05 -15.38 5.45
N VAL A 100 18.25 -15.30 4.39
CA VAL A 100 17.17 -16.23 4.11
C VAL A 100 17.52 -17.05 2.88
N THR A 101 17.13 -18.33 2.88
CA THR A 101 17.21 -19.17 1.68
C THR A 101 16.09 -20.19 1.68
N THR A 102 15.52 -20.48 0.52
CA THR A 102 14.44 -21.45 0.37
C THR A 102 14.96 -22.73 -0.28
N HIS A 103 14.48 -23.89 0.18
CA HIS A 103 14.82 -25.18 -0.41
C HIS A 103 13.63 -26.14 -0.42
N THR A 104 13.47 -26.85 -1.53
CA THR A 104 12.43 -27.88 -1.68
C THR A 104 13.03 -29.28 -1.60
N TYR A 105 12.68 -30.00 -0.52
CA TYR A 105 13.18 -31.37 -0.30
C TYR A 105 12.56 -32.37 -1.26
N PRO A 106 13.29 -33.44 -1.66
CA PRO A 106 12.79 -34.45 -2.62
C PRO A 106 11.70 -35.37 -2.06
N ALA A 107 11.54 -35.46 -0.73
CA ALA A 107 10.51 -36.26 -0.07
C ALA A 107 10.19 -35.71 1.33
N SER A 108 8.99 -35.95 1.84
CA SER A 108 8.68 -35.67 3.24
C SER A 108 9.43 -36.64 4.17
N SER A 109 10.35 -36.08 4.96
CA SER A 109 11.19 -36.80 5.92
C SER A 109 11.77 -35.86 6.97
N VAL A 110 12.68 -36.37 7.79
CA VAL A 110 13.50 -35.55 8.69
C VAL A 110 14.89 -35.38 8.10
N TYR A 111 15.28 -34.13 7.87
CA TYR A 111 16.60 -33.74 7.36
C TYR A 111 17.42 -33.04 8.43
N THR A 112 18.70 -32.84 8.16
CA THR A 112 19.59 -32.05 9.04
C THR A 112 20.24 -30.97 8.21
N ALA A 113 19.69 -29.77 8.30
CA ALA A 113 20.32 -28.58 7.76
C ALA A 113 21.52 -28.21 8.66
N SER A 114 22.65 -27.83 8.07
CA SER A 114 23.83 -27.48 8.85
C SER A 114 24.76 -26.51 8.15
N PHE A 115 25.35 -25.64 8.95
CA PHE A 115 26.43 -24.75 8.56
C PHE A 115 27.69 -25.11 9.36
N THR A 116 28.82 -25.22 8.66
CA THR A 116 30.11 -25.55 9.27
C THR A 116 31.20 -24.65 8.72
N SER A 117 31.97 -24.04 9.61
CA SER A 117 33.08 -23.17 9.24
C SER A 117 34.23 -23.25 10.23
N CYS A 118 35.40 -22.74 9.82
CA CYS A 118 36.54 -22.51 10.69
C CYS A 118 36.69 -20.99 10.94
N CYS A 119 36.80 -20.52 12.18
CA CYS A 119 36.99 -21.26 13.43
C CYS A 119 36.46 -20.47 14.64
N ARG A 120 36.20 -21.13 15.76
CA ARG A 120 35.89 -20.43 17.01
C ARG A 120 37.09 -19.65 17.53
N LEU A 121 36.81 -18.62 18.33
CA LEU A 121 37.79 -17.83 19.07
C LEU A 121 38.86 -18.69 19.77
N SER A 122 40.15 -18.46 19.47
CA SER A 122 41.27 -19.26 20.03
C SER A 122 41.40 -19.19 21.56
N ASN A 123 40.94 -18.09 22.17
CA ASN A 123 41.05 -17.84 23.60
C ASN A 123 39.90 -18.47 24.42
N LEU A 124 38.93 -19.15 23.79
CA LEU A 124 37.86 -19.85 24.50
C LEU A 124 38.40 -20.97 25.38
N VAL A 125 37.83 -21.11 26.58
CA VAL A 125 38.32 -22.09 27.57
C VAL A 125 38.05 -23.54 27.15
N ASN A 126 36.92 -23.82 26.51
CA ASN A 126 36.44 -25.18 26.22
C ASN A 126 36.41 -25.56 24.73
N ALA A 127 36.63 -24.59 23.84
CA ALA A 127 36.42 -24.74 22.40
C ALA A 127 37.35 -23.88 21.54
N GLY A 128 38.52 -23.48 22.06
CA GLY A 128 39.46 -22.65 21.33
C GLY A 128 39.92 -23.33 20.04
N ASP A 129 39.81 -22.62 18.91
CA ASP A 129 40.14 -23.10 17.55
C ASP A 129 39.30 -24.30 17.06
N ASN A 130 38.27 -24.70 17.79
CA ASN A 130 37.35 -25.74 17.32
C ASN A 130 36.57 -25.24 16.09
N SER A 131 36.11 -26.18 15.26
CA SER A 131 35.15 -25.87 14.20
C SER A 131 33.88 -25.25 14.76
N PHE A 132 33.34 -24.30 14.02
CA PHE A 132 32.02 -23.74 14.25
C PHE A 132 31.01 -24.61 13.51
N LEU A 133 30.04 -25.19 14.23
CA LEU A 133 29.04 -26.09 13.68
C LEU A 133 27.68 -25.78 14.31
N VAL A 134 26.72 -25.42 13.48
CA VAL A 134 25.31 -25.25 13.86
C VAL A 134 24.44 -26.11 12.97
N GLN A 135 23.39 -26.71 13.54
CA GLN A 135 22.53 -27.66 12.84
C GLN A 135 21.06 -27.46 13.25
N ALA A 136 20.15 -27.65 12.30
CA ALA A 136 18.72 -27.74 12.54
C ALA A 136 18.18 -29.09 12.04
N LYS A 137 17.27 -29.70 12.81
CA LYS A 137 16.51 -30.86 12.34
C LYS A 137 15.23 -30.36 11.72
N VAL A 138 15.06 -30.66 10.43
CA VAL A 138 13.97 -30.17 9.60
C VAL A 138 12.95 -31.29 9.42
N ASP A 139 11.75 -31.12 9.98
CA ASP A 139 10.64 -32.06 9.79
C ASP A 139 9.72 -31.54 8.68
N THR A 140 9.74 -32.22 7.53
CA THR A 140 8.90 -31.89 6.35
C THR A 140 7.64 -32.76 6.27
N ASN A 141 7.25 -33.39 7.38
CA ASN A 141 5.99 -34.10 7.50
C ASN A 141 4.86 -33.12 7.83
N ALA A 142 3.65 -33.43 7.35
CA ALA A 142 2.46 -32.60 7.58
C ALA A 142 2.22 -32.33 9.09
N GLY A 143 1.74 -31.12 9.38
CA GLY A 143 1.44 -30.67 10.75
C GLY A 143 2.65 -30.14 11.53
N ASN A 144 3.70 -29.72 10.82
CA ASN A 144 4.83 -28.94 11.34
C ASN A 144 4.90 -27.65 10.52
N THR A 145 5.03 -26.49 11.16
CA THR A 145 5.20 -25.20 10.48
C THR A 145 6.60 -24.62 10.64
N GLY A 146 7.44 -25.20 11.51
CA GLY A 146 8.81 -24.75 11.71
C GLY A 146 9.58 -25.53 12.79
N ASN A 147 10.69 -24.95 13.26
CA ASN A 147 11.36 -25.39 14.48
C ASN A 147 11.25 -24.33 15.59
N PRO A 148 11.66 -24.66 16.84
CA PRO A 148 11.70 -23.68 17.90
C PRO A 148 12.61 -22.49 17.56
N VAL A 149 12.09 -21.29 17.76
CA VAL A 149 12.81 -20.02 17.57
C VAL A 149 13.25 -19.48 18.93
N SER A 150 14.42 -18.83 18.93
CA SER A 150 14.96 -18.12 20.09
C SER A 150 15.95 -17.08 19.62
N PHE A 151 15.91 -15.90 20.24
CA PHE A 151 16.84 -14.81 19.96
C PHE A 151 17.62 -14.46 21.22
N LEU A 152 18.95 -14.40 21.10
CA LEU A 152 19.88 -14.06 22.18
C LEU A 152 21.03 -13.21 21.61
N PRO A 153 21.63 -12.31 22.40
CA PRO A 153 22.86 -11.66 22.00
C PRO A 153 24.01 -12.67 21.90
N ALA A 154 25.00 -12.38 21.05
CA ALA A 154 26.11 -13.30 20.78
C ALA A 154 26.95 -13.62 22.04
N ILE A 155 27.03 -12.70 22.99
CA ILE A 155 27.81 -12.84 24.22
C ILE A 155 26.93 -12.52 25.45
N LEU A 156 26.78 -13.51 26.32
CA LEU A 156 26.13 -13.37 27.62
C LEU A 156 27.14 -13.16 28.74
N GLN A 157 27.06 -12.02 29.43
CA GLN A 157 27.97 -11.70 30.51
C GLN A 157 27.45 -12.12 31.89
N PHE A 158 28.20 -12.98 32.57
CA PHE A 158 27.87 -13.50 33.89
C PHE A 158 28.84 -12.97 34.93
N GLN A 159 28.35 -12.16 35.88
CA GLN A 159 29.18 -11.71 37.00
C GLN A 159 29.62 -12.89 37.89
N VAL A 160 30.89 -12.96 38.27
CA VAL A 160 31.40 -14.03 39.17
C VAL A 160 30.88 -13.90 40.61
N GLY A 161 31.06 -14.93 41.45
CA GLY A 161 30.85 -14.84 42.90
C GLY A 161 29.49 -15.32 43.42
N GLY A 162 28.75 -16.14 42.66
CA GLY A 162 27.51 -16.76 43.12
C GLY A 162 26.83 -17.60 42.04
N VAL A 163 25.60 -18.05 42.29
CA VAL A 163 24.77 -18.66 41.26
C VAL A 163 24.19 -17.56 40.37
N ARG A 164 24.27 -17.75 39.06
CA ARG A 164 23.63 -16.93 38.04
C ARG A 164 22.63 -17.78 37.30
N SER A 165 21.46 -17.21 37.04
CA SER A 165 20.42 -17.84 36.24
C SER A 165 20.04 -16.88 35.14
N HIS A 166 19.82 -17.43 33.96
CA HIS A 166 19.43 -16.70 32.77
C HIS A 166 18.28 -17.45 32.08
N PHE A 167 17.26 -16.71 31.66
CA PHE A 167 16.11 -17.23 30.93
C PHE A 167 16.31 -17.02 29.44
N ILE A 168 16.40 -18.12 28.70
CA ILE A 168 16.46 -18.16 27.25
C ILE A 168 15.02 -18.24 26.75
N PRO A 169 14.45 -17.19 26.16
CA PRO A 169 13.11 -17.26 25.61
C PRO A 169 13.12 -18.23 24.42
N ALA A 170 12.16 -19.15 24.36
CA ALA A 170 12.03 -20.01 23.21
C ALA A 170 10.57 -20.35 22.98
N ALA A 171 10.14 -20.26 21.73
CA ALA A 171 8.80 -20.60 21.30
C ALA A 171 8.87 -21.48 20.07
N ASP A 172 7.83 -22.26 19.85
CA ASP A 172 7.66 -23.06 18.66
C ASP A 172 6.49 -22.47 17.87
N PRO A 173 6.63 -22.21 16.56
CA PRO A 173 5.57 -21.63 15.74
C PRO A 173 4.24 -22.41 15.85
N ASP A 174 4.29 -23.73 16.01
CA ASP A 174 3.12 -24.59 16.20
C ASP A 174 2.51 -24.54 17.62
N GLY A 175 3.04 -23.70 18.51
CA GLY A 175 2.62 -23.60 19.91
C GLY A 175 2.98 -24.82 20.77
N THR A 176 3.84 -25.71 20.27
CA THR A 176 4.24 -26.91 21.03
C THR A 176 5.26 -26.58 22.12
N PRO A 177 5.25 -27.29 23.27
CA PRO A 177 6.20 -27.02 24.35
C PRO A 177 7.65 -27.30 23.96
N VAL A 178 8.49 -26.26 24.02
CA VAL A 178 9.94 -26.37 23.79
C VAL A 178 10.63 -27.08 24.96
N THR A 179 11.51 -28.02 24.62
CA THR A 179 12.44 -28.65 25.56
C THR A 179 13.88 -28.27 25.25
N CYS A 180 14.76 -28.32 26.25
CA CYS A 180 16.11 -27.79 26.13
C CYS A 180 17.16 -28.75 26.69
N ARG A 181 18.29 -28.87 25.99
CA ARG A 181 19.47 -29.62 26.45
C ARG A 181 20.75 -28.98 25.93
N PHE A 182 21.88 -29.33 26.52
CA PHE A 182 23.17 -29.01 25.91
C PHE A 182 23.40 -29.90 24.68
N ALA A 183 24.03 -29.33 23.64
CA ALA A 183 24.45 -30.08 22.47
C ALA A 183 25.54 -31.10 22.84
N THR A 184 25.56 -32.22 22.11
CA THR A 184 26.65 -33.19 22.20
C THR A 184 27.89 -32.70 21.45
N THR A 185 29.05 -33.32 21.68
CA THR A 185 30.27 -33.01 20.92
C THR A 185 30.11 -33.25 19.41
N ALA A 186 29.26 -34.20 19.00
CA ALA A 186 29.00 -34.48 17.59
C ALA A 186 28.16 -33.37 16.92
N GLU A 187 27.21 -32.79 17.66
CA GLU A 187 26.31 -31.73 17.17
C GLU A 187 26.99 -30.35 17.16
N SER A 188 27.96 -30.11 18.05
CA SER A 188 28.54 -28.77 18.27
C SER A 188 29.98 -28.60 17.79
N ALA A 189 30.67 -29.71 17.54
CA ALA A 189 32.13 -29.78 17.45
C ALA A 189 32.87 -29.22 18.69
N ILE A 190 32.20 -28.98 19.82
CA ILE A 190 32.79 -28.48 21.06
C ILE A 190 33.38 -29.64 21.86
N ALA A 191 34.67 -29.53 22.19
CA ALA A 191 35.41 -30.59 22.88
C ALA A 191 34.89 -30.87 24.31
N THR A 192 34.45 -29.84 25.03
CA THR A 192 33.86 -29.97 26.37
C THR A 192 32.54 -29.19 26.47
N THR A 193 31.43 -29.91 26.39
CA THR A 193 30.05 -29.40 26.50
C THR A 193 29.26 -30.21 27.54
N PRO A 194 28.56 -29.58 28.49
CA PRO A 194 28.55 -28.14 28.76
C PRO A 194 29.92 -27.61 29.24
N PRO A 195 30.18 -26.29 29.15
CA PRO A 195 31.44 -25.70 29.61
C PRO A 195 31.66 -25.90 31.12
N ILE A 196 32.91 -25.98 31.55
CA ILE A 196 33.29 -26.12 32.96
C ILE A 196 34.01 -24.84 33.40
N ALA A 197 33.50 -24.17 34.44
CA ALA A 197 34.05 -22.89 34.87
C ALA A 197 35.48 -23.04 35.43
N ALA A 198 36.40 -22.27 34.86
CA ALA A 198 37.79 -22.22 35.32
C ALA A 198 37.85 -21.67 36.74
N GLY A 199 38.48 -22.39 37.67
CA GLY A 199 38.70 -21.98 39.06
C GLY A 199 37.82 -22.69 40.09
N ASN A 200 36.63 -23.15 39.71
CA ASN A 200 35.76 -23.91 40.60
C ASN A 200 35.33 -25.29 40.05
N ASN A 201 35.57 -25.55 38.76
CA ASN A 201 35.26 -26.80 38.06
C ASN A 201 33.77 -27.20 38.12
N ILE A 202 32.87 -26.23 38.13
CA ILE A 202 31.42 -26.47 38.13
C ILE A 202 30.88 -26.22 36.72
N ALA A 203 30.06 -27.13 36.22
CA ALA A 203 29.33 -26.98 34.95
C ALA A 203 27.95 -26.33 35.19
N PRO A 204 27.39 -25.62 34.19
CA PRO A 204 26.02 -25.13 34.25
C PRO A 204 25.00 -26.26 34.09
N THR A 205 23.76 -25.97 34.47
CA THR A 205 22.58 -26.82 34.24
C THR A 205 21.56 -26.06 33.40
N ILE A 206 20.79 -26.77 32.59
CA ILE A 206 19.67 -26.20 31.82
C ILE A 206 18.38 -26.98 32.12
N SER A 207 17.26 -26.28 32.21
CA SER A 207 15.93 -26.85 32.40
C SER A 207 14.89 -26.09 31.60
N ALA A 208 13.90 -26.76 31.01
CA ALA A 208 12.78 -26.10 30.36
C ALA A 208 11.91 -25.32 31.36
N SER A 209 11.32 -24.22 30.89
CA SER A 209 10.33 -23.41 31.58
C SER A 209 9.06 -23.40 30.75
N ALA A 210 7.91 -23.62 31.41
CA ALA A 210 6.61 -23.61 30.74
C ALA A 210 5.91 -22.24 30.80
N ASN A 211 6.32 -21.36 31.73
CA ASN A 211 5.76 -20.03 31.85
C ASN A 211 6.80 -19.08 32.50
N PRO A 212 7.43 -18.17 31.74
CA PRO A 212 7.35 -18.06 30.27
C PRO A 212 7.96 -19.29 29.54
N PRO A 213 7.51 -19.61 28.31
CA PRO A 213 8.04 -20.73 27.53
C PRO A 213 9.51 -20.47 27.14
N GLY A 214 10.38 -21.42 27.43
CA GLY A 214 11.81 -21.28 27.16
C GLY A 214 12.69 -22.18 28.01
N CYS A 215 13.92 -21.75 28.26
CA CYS A 215 14.90 -22.50 29.04
C CYS A 215 15.50 -21.64 30.15
N ILE A 216 15.83 -22.25 31.29
CA ILE A 216 16.57 -21.62 32.37
C ILE A 216 17.96 -22.23 32.43
N LEU A 217 18.97 -21.45 32.05
CA LEU A 217 20.38 -21.76 32.26
C LEU A 217 20.77 -21.31 33.68
N SER A 218 21.39 -22.18 34.47
CA SER A 218 21.89 -21.84 35.82
C SER A 218 23.33 -22.29 36.01
N TRP A 219 24.19 -21.40 36.51
CA TRP A 219 25.61 -21.66 36.70
C TRP A 219 26.12 -21.12 38.04
N ASN A 220 26.74 -21.98 38.85
CA ASN A 220 27.43 -21.56 40.06
C ASN A 220 28.87 -21.09 39.76
N LEU A 221 29.08 -19.78 39.82
CA LEU A 221 30.35 -19.11 39.57
C LEU A 221 31.06 -18.67 40.86
N THR A 222 30.74 -19.30 41.99
CA THR A 222 31.49 -19.10 43.24
C THR A 222 32.92 -19.62 43.06
N GLY A 223 33.92 -18.73 43.14
CA GLY A 223 35.33 -19.09 42.94
C GLY A 223 35.75 -19.26 41.47
N ALA A 224 34.89 -18.90 40.51
CA ALA A 224 35.25 -18.87 39.10
C ALA A 224 36.24 -17.73 38.78
N THR A 225 37.06 -17.93 37.76
CA THR A 225 38.01 -16.94 37.25
C THR A 225 37.28 -15.96 36.34
N THR A 226 37.50 -14.67 36.55
CA THR A 226 36.95 -13.58 35.71
C THR A 226 37.75 -13.40 34.42
N GLY A 227 37.11 -12.83 33.39
CA GLY A 227 37.70 -12.56 32.06
C GLY A 227 37.87 -13.83 31.24
N LYS A 228 36.98 -14.82 31.42
CA LYS A 228 37.01 -16.08 30.67
C LYS A 228 35.76 -16.19 29.80
N GLN A 229 35.97 -16.57 28.54
CA GLN A 229 34.91 -16.83 27.57
C GLN A 229 34.78 -18.34 27.32
N TYR A 230 33.54 -18.80 27.19
CA TYR A 230 33.19 -20.20 27.01
C TYR A 230 32.19 -20.30 25.86
N ALA A 231 32.38 -21.24 24.94
CA ALA A 231 31.34 -21.59 23.98
C ALA A 231 30.26 -22.41 24.68
N ASN A 232 28.99 -22.05 24.47
CA ASN A 232 27.85 -22.77 24.99
C ASN A 232 26.86 -23.01 23.84
N GLN A 233 26.57 -24.28 23.55
CA GLN A 233 25.58 -24.64 22.55
C GLN A 233 24.40 -25.36 23.21
N VAL A 234 23.21 -24.79 23.04
CA VAL A 234 21.94 -25.31 23.54
C VAL A 234 21.10 -25.78 22.35
N VAL A 235 20.49 -26.96 22.47
CA VAL A 235 19.53 -27.48 21.49
C VAL A 235 18.13 -27.25 22.05
N LEU A 236 17.31 -26.56 21.26
CA LEU A 236 15.88 -26.40 21.46
C LEU A 236 15.17 -27.46 20.64
N GLU A 237 14.29 -28.23 21.28
CA GLU A 237 13.60 -29.36 20.65
C GLU A 237 12.08 -29.23 20.85
N SER A 238 11.35 -29.37 19.74
CA SER A 238 9.89 -29.46 19.67
C SER A 238 9.51 -30.77 19.02
N THR A 239 8.40 -31.37 19.45
CA THR A 239 7.91 -32.63 18.89
C THR A 239 6.60 -32.38 18.18
N ASN A 240 6.58 -32.63 16.87
CA ASN A 240 5.40 -32.55 16.03
C ASN A 240 4.32 -33.51 16.60
N PRO A 241 3.13 -33.00 16.99
CA PRO A 241 2.09 -33.81 17.63
C PRO A 241 1.43 -34.80 16.65
N SER A 242 1.52 -34.56 15.35
CA SER A 242 0.93 -35.38 14.28
C SER A 242 1.85 -36.52 13.85
N SER A 243 3.15 -36.24 13.67
CA SER A 243 4.13 -37.21 13.17
C SER A 243 4.92 -37.92 14.28
N GLY A 244 5.03 -37.29 15.46
CA GLY A 244 5.91 -37.72 16.56
C GLY A 244 7.40 -37.50 16.31
N GLN A 245 7.77 -36.82 15.22
CA GLN A 245 9.14 -36.44 14.92
C GLN A 245 9.55 -35.17 15.66
N THR A 246 10.86 -34.95 15.78
CA THR A 246 11.42 -33.82 16.53
C THR A 246 12.10 -32.83 15.60
N SER A 247 11.58 -31.61 15.58
CA SER A 247 12.23 -30.43 15.03
C SER A 247 13.19 -29.84 16.05
N SER A 248 14.33 -29.30 15.60
CA SER A 248 15.26 -28.65 16.53
C SER A 248 15.98 -27.47 15.91
N ALA A 249 16.25 -26.47 16.76
CA ALA A 249 17.18 -25.38 16.48
C ALA A 249 18.32 -25.41 17.50
N VAL A 250 19.51 -24.98 17.10
CA VAL A 250 20.63 -24.80 18.04
C VAL A 250 20.90 -23.33 18.25
N LEU A 251 21.20 -22.96 19.49
CA LEU A 251 21.74 -21.66 19.85
C LEU A 251 23.19 -21.87 20.24
N ASP A 252 24.10 -21.41 19.40
CA ASP A 252 25.51 -21.32 19.74
C ASP A 252 25.84 -19.90 20.15
N TYR A 253 26.27 -19.68 21.38
CA TYR A 253 26.63 -18.35 21.89
C TYR A 253 27.76 -18.45 22.90
N LEU A 254 28.37 -17.30 23.23
CA LEU A 254 29.42 -17.24 24.24
C LEU A 254 28.89 -16.83 25.59
N ILE A 255 29.47 -17.40 26.64
CA ILE A 255 29.32 -16.88 28.01
C ILE A 255 30.65 -16.29 28.44
N GLU A 256 30.63 -15.04 28.90
CA GLU A 256 31.78 -14.32 29.41
C GLU A 256 31.66 -14.08 30.92
N THR A 257 32.68 -14.41 31.70
CA THR A 257 32.69 -14.12 33.14
C THR A 257 33.24 -12.73 33.43
N VAL A 258 32.45 -11.86 34.08
CA VAL A 258 32.82 -10.46 34.35
C VAL A 258 32.88 -10.13 35.85
N THR A 259 33.46 -8.98 36.18
CA THR A 259 33.47 -8.45 37.56
C THR A 259 32.17 -7.71 37.87
N SER A 260 31.74 -7.76 39.14
CA SER A 260 30.64 -6.93 39.64
C SER A 260 31.10 -5.48 39.85
N PRO A 261 30.22 -4.47 39.74
CA PRO A 261 28.82 -4.56 39.32
C PRO A 261 28.67 -4.58 37.79
N ILE A 262 27.58 -5.22 37.32
CA ILE A 262 27.09 -5.19 35.93
C ILE A 262 25.80 -4.36 35.89
N PRO A 263 25.38 -3.79 34.76
CA PRO A 263 24.07 -3.14 34.63
C PRO A 263 22.90 -4.07 34.98
N THR A 264 21.71 -3.50 35.07
CA THR A 264 20.44 -4.22 35.23
C THR A 264 19.46 -3.73 34.18
N CYS A 265 18.62 -4.64 33.68
CA CYS A 265 17.53 -4.30 32.77
C CYS A 265 16.19 -4.71 33.41
N ALA A 266 15.18 -3.85 33.30
CA ALA A 266 13.79 -4.10 33.70
C ALA A 266 12.88 -3.93 32.48
N GLY A 267 11.88 -4.80 32.31
CA GLY A 267 11.01 -4.81 31.12
C GLY A 267 10.85 -6.19 30.48
N SER A 268 11.61 -7.20 30.94
CA SER A 268 11.39 -8.59 30.51
C SER A 268 10.02 -9.12 30.91
N GLY A 269 9.35 -9.83 30.00
CA GLY A 269 8.03 -10.37 30.26
C GLY A 269 7.47 -11.17 29.09
N THR A 270 6.27 -11.73 29.29
CA THR A 270 5.44 -12.25 28.21
C THR A 270 4.24 -11.35 28.06
N TYR A 271 3.98 -10.93 26.84
CA TYR A 271 2.95 -9.98 26.47
C TYR A 271 2.05 -10.62 25.44
N THR A 272 0.75 -10.60 25.66
CA THR A 272 -0.22 -11.04 24.67
C THR A 272 -0.79 -9.80 24.01
N ILE A 273 -0.57 -9.69 22.71
CA ILE A 273 -0.94 -8.52 21.91
C ILE A 273 -2.08 -8.93 21.01
N PRO A 274 -3.29 -8.35 21.16
CA PRO A 274 -4.34 -8.52 20.18
C PRO A 274 -3.86 -8.09 18.78
N MET A 275 -4.23 -8.83 17.74
CA MET A 275 -3.99 -8.39 16.35
C MET A 275 -4.60 -7.01 16.11
N GLY A 276 -3.86 -6.15 15.38
CA GLY A 276 -4.23 -4.76 15.08
C GLY A 276 -4.27 -3.84 16.29
N SER A 277 -3.58 -4.18 17.39
CA SER A 277 -3.45 -3.27 18.54
C SER A 277 -2.01 -2.88 18.78
N THR A 278 -1.77 -1.59 19.00
CA THR A 278 -0.43 -1.07 19.30
C THR A 278 0.05 -1.54 20.67
N PHE A 279 1.10 -2.34 20.68
CA PHE A 279 1.84 -2.72 21.86
C PHE A 279 2.92 -1.68 22.14
N MET A 280 2.97 -1.16 23.37
CA MET A 280 4.04 -0.29 23.85
C MET A 280 4.58 -0.81 25.17
N GLN A 281 5.89 -1.01 25.28
CA GLN A 281 6.54 -1.45 26.51
C GLN A 281 7.80 -0.64 26.82
N ASP A 282 7.76 0.09 27.93
CA ASP A 282 8.92 0.78 28.51
C ASP A 282 9.90 -0.23 29.13
N ILE A 283 11.15 -0.18 28.68
CA ILE A 283 12.26 -1.04 29.06
C ILE A 283 13.34 -0.15 29.65
N VAL A 284 13.79 -0.43 30.87
CA VAL A 284 14.66 0.45 31.63
C VAL A 284 16.01 -0.20 31.91
N GLY A 285 17.06 0.37 31.35
CA GLY A 285 18.45 0.08 31.68
C GLY A 285 18.90 0.90 32.90
N THR A 286 19.49 0.25 33.90
CA THR A 286 20.08 0.92 35.07
C THR A 286 21.52 0.48 35.24
N SER A 287 22.43 1.44 35.23
CA SER A 287 23.83 1.17 35.55
C SER A 287 24.06 1.11 37.04
N ASN A 288 24.95 0.21 37.45
CA ASN A 288 25.29 -0.04 38.85
C ASN A 288 26.65 0.55 39.26
N ILE A 289 27.19 1.47 38.45
CA ILE A 289 28.34 2.32 38.77
C ILE A 289 27.89 3.80 38.89
N PRO A 290 28.63 4.71 39.56
CA PRO A 290 28.22 6.10 39.75
C PRO A 290 28.26 6.93 38.45
N SER A 291 27.12 7.51 38.05
CA SER A 291 26.95 8.45 36.92
C SER A 291 27.51 8.03 35.53
N PRO A 292 27.25 6.82 35.02
CA PRO A 292 27.62 6.41 33.66
C PRO A 292 26.46 6.58 32.67
N SER A 293 26.81 6.76 31.41
CA SER A 293 25.90 6.52 30.28
C SER A 293 25.74 5.01 30.04
N LEU A 294 24.62 4.66 29.40
CA LEU A 294 24.33 3.34 28.84
C LEU A 294 24.11 3.51 27.34
N ILE A 295 24.54 2.52 26.57
CA ILE A 295 24.18 2.35 25.16
C ILE A 295 23.08 1.30 25.11
N VAL A 296 21.97 1.59 24.44
CA VAL A 296 20.89 0.63 24.20
C VAL A 296 21.06 0.01 22.82
N GLN A 297 20.78 -1.27 22.66
CA GLN A 297 20.68 -1.95 21.36
C GLN A 297 19.46 -2.87 21.38
N ASN A 298 18.73 -2.93 20.28
CA ASN A 298 17.70 -3.95 20.06
C ASN A 298 18.25 -5.08 19.20
N ILE A 299 17.67 -6.25 19.38
CA ILE A 299 17.82 -7.41 18.54
C ILE A 299 16.39 -7.97 18.32
N TYR A 300 15.65 -7.33 17.41
CA TYR A 300 14.26 -7.59 17.03
C TYR A 300 13.96 -6.90 15.69
N SER A 301 13.20 -7.53 14.80
CA SER A 301 12.93 -7.04 13.43
C SER A 301 11.54 -6.43 13.24
N ASN A 302 10.53 -6.84 14.01
CA ASN A 302 9.13 -6.46 13.73
C ASN A 302 8.68 -5.30 14.62
N GLY A 303 9.51 -4.31 14.93
CA GLY A 303 9.05 -3.17 15.73
C GLY A 303 10.14 -2.22 16.18
N VAL A 304 9.73 -0.98 16.45
CA VAL A 304 10.62 0.16 16.69
C VAL A 304 10.98 0.26 18.17
N LEU A 305 12.26 0.49 18.47
CA LEU A 305 12.73 0.84 19.81
C LEU A 305 13.02 2.34 19.85
N THR A 306 12.37 3.09 20.75
CA THR A 306 12.60 4.54 20.90
C THR A 306 13.25 4.85 22.25
N PRO A 307 14.43 5.51 22.32
CA PRO A 307 15.30 5.89 21.20
C PRO A 307 15.89 4.68 20.46
N ILE A 308 16.23 4.87 19.19
CA ILE A 308 16.71 3.83 18.27
C ILE A 308 17.93 3.07 18.80
N SER A 309 18.11 1.86 18.28
CA SER A 309 19.24 0.99 18.60
C SER A 309 20.57 1.72 18.38
N GLY A 310 21.51 1.62 19.32
CA GLY A 310 22.78 2.36 19.31
C GLY A 310 22.77 3.65 20.14
N SER A 311 21.60 4.18 20.48
CA SER A 311 21.45 5.41 21.26
C SER A 311 22.17 5.36 22.61
N THR A 312 22.75 6.49 23.02
CA THR A 312 23.44 6.65 24.31
C THR A 312 22.63 7.54 25.28
N GLY A 313 22.22 6.98 26.41
CA GLY A 313 21.42 7.69 27.42
C GLY A 313 22.05 7.69 28.81
N GLN A 314 21.57 8.57 29.70
CA GLN A 314 21.98 8.57 31.10
C GLN A 314 21.21 7.50 31.89
N SER A 315 21.87 6.83 32.84
CA SER A 315 21.20 5.88 33.73
C SER A 315 20.32 6.59 34.79
N PRO A 316 19.06 6.16 35.03
CA PRO A 316 18.33 5.11 34.32
C PRO A 316 17.93 5.53 32.91
N PHE A 317 18.22 4.69 31.93
CA PHE A 317 17.93 4.93 30.52
C PHE A 317 16.63 4.18 30.18
N HIS A 318 15.62 4.92 29.74
CA HIS A 318 14.32 4.41 29.29
C HIS A 318 14.34 4.25 27.76
N SER A 319 13.82 3.12 27.29
CA SER A 319 13.57 2.86 25.88
C SER A 319 12.22 2.16 25.74
N THR A 320 11.40 2.58 24.78
CA THR A 320 10.06 2.02 24.55
C THR A 320 10.10 1.14 23.31
N LEU A 321 9.70 -0.12 23.43
CA LEU A 321 9.45 -0.97 22.27
C LEU A 321 7.99 -0.82 21.85
N THR A 322 7.77 -0.41 20.60
CA THR A 322 6.46 -0.27 19.97
C THR A 322 6.29 -1.28 18.84
N TRP A 323 5.12 -1.91 18.74
CA TRP A 323 4.78 -2.82 17.64
C TRP A 323 3.25 -2.98 17.48
N SER A 324 2.75 -2.96 16.25
CA SER A 324 1.36 -3.21 15.90
C SER A 324 1.26 -4.45 15.01
N PRO A 325 0.94 -5.65 15.54
CA PRO A 325 0.91 -6.87 14.74
C PRO A 325 -0.21 -6.89 13.69
N ALA A 326 0.15 -7.14 12.43
CA ALA A 326 -0.76 -7.22 11.28
C ALA A 326 -1.33 -8.64 11.04
N LEU A 327 -2.24 -8.78 10.06
CA LEU A 327 -2.72 -10.11 9.65
C LEU A 327 -1.57 -10.91 9.03
N GLY A 328 -1.40 -12.17 9.44
CA GLY A 328 -0.27 -13.01 9.01
C GLY A 328 0.87 -13.04 10.04
N GLU A 329 0.89 -12.09 10.98
CA GLU A 329 1.83 -12.08 12.10
C GLU A 329 1.30 -12.82 13.34
N GLN A 330 0.51 -13.89 13.17
CA GLN A 330 0.11 -14.72 14.31
C GLN A 330 1.26 -15.60 14.77
N GLY A 331 1.46 -15.71 16.08
CA GLY A 331 2.50 -16.57 16.63
C GLY A 331 3.21 -15.98 17.82
N THR A 332 4.44 -16.42 18.03
CA THR A 332 5.29 -15.94 19.13
C THR A 332 6.56 -15.31 18.58
N PHE A 333 6.75 -14.05 18.92
CA PHE A 333 7.85 -13.21 18.51
C PHE A 333 8.72 -12.91 19.74
N LEU A 334 10.02 -12.74 19.50
CA LEU A 334 11.00 -12.61 20.56
C LEU A 334 11.84 -11.37 20.32
N ALA A 335 11.78 -10.41 21.25
CA ALA A 335 12.59 -9.21 21.22
C ALA A 335 13.62 -9.24 22.37
N THR A 336 14.85 -8.79 22.09
CA THR A 336 15.88 -8.65 23.13
C THR A 336 16.52 -7.27 23.10
N VAL A 337 16.42 -6.55 24.21
CA VAL A 337 17.03 -5.22 24.36
C VAL A 337 18.23 -5.31 25.29
N VAL A 338 19.39 -4.85 24.82
CA VAL A 338 20.68 -4.91 25.51
C VAL A 338 21.11 -3.51 25.93
N TYR A 339 21.52 -3.37 27.20
CA TYR A 339 22.12 -2.16 27.74
C TYR A 339 23.58 -2.42 28.11
N THR A 340 24.49 -1.63 27.54
CA THR A 340 25.93 -1.73 27.76
C THR A 340 26.46 -0.49 28.46
N ASP A 341 27.25 -0.66 29.53
CA ASP A 341 27.91 0.46 30.21
C ASP A 341 29.27 0.82 29.60
N ALA A 342 29.82 1.96 30.02
CA ALA A 342 31.14 2.43 29.59
C ALA A 342 32.33 1.52 29.97
N GLN A 343 32.10 0.42 30.70
CA GLN A 343 33.10 -0.62 30.97
C GLN A 343 32.88 -1.87 30.10
N ASN A 344 32.06 -1.76 29.05
CA ASN A 344 31.61 -2.83 28.17
C ASN A 344 30.94 -3.99 28.92
N LYS A 345 30.26 -3.67 30.03
CA LYS A 345 29.44 -4.65 30.74
C LYS A 345 28.00 -4.52 30.31
N SER A 346 27.36 -5.63 30.00
CA SER A 346 26.00 -5.65 29.48
C SER A 346 25.00 -6.32 30.42
N ALA A 347 23.76 -5.85 30.34
CA ALA A 347 22.57 -6.53 30.82
C ALA A 347 21.50 -6.44 29.73
N PHE A 348 20.52 -7.32 29.74
CA PHE A 348 19.51 -7.34 28.70
C PHE A 348 18.15 -7.76 29.24
N CYS A 349 17.11 -7.33 28.55
CA CYS A 349 15.73 -7.74 28.74
C CYS A 349 15.29 -8.59 27.57
N SER A 350 14.50 -9.61 27.85
CA SER A 350 13.92 -10.48 26.83
C SER A 350 12.41 -10.41 26.95
N LEU A 351 11.75 -10.11 25.84
CA LEU A 351 10.31 -10.01 25.71
C LEU A 351 9.82 -11.17 24.84
N THR A 352 8.76 -11.84 25.29
CA THR A 352 8.04 -12.84 24.50
C THR A 352 6.69 -12.22 24.13
N LEU A 353 6.54 -11.85 22.88
CA LEU A 353 5.34 -11.22 22.34
C LEU A 353 4.50 -12.32 21.68
N VAL A 354 3.26 -12.47 22.11
CA VAL A 354 2.37 -13.54 21.67
C VAL A 354 1.17 -12.90 21.01
N VAL A 355 1.04 -13.11 19.70
CA VAL A 355 -0.12 -12.73 18.91
C VAL A 355 -1.00 -13.96 18.77
N PRO A 356 -2.17 -14.00 19.45
CA PRO A 356 -3.03 -15.16 19.39
C PRO A 356 -3.69 -15.26 18.02
N ASP A 357 -3.86 -16.49 17.54
CA ASP A 357 -4.70 -16.76 16.37
C ASP A 357 -6.11 -16.19 16.58
N CYS A 358 -6.64 -15.51 15.57
CA CYS A 358 -7.96 -14.90 15.60
C CYS A 358 -8.72 -15.28 14.33
N PRO A 359 -9.48 -16.38 14.37
CA PRO A 359 -10.16 -16.90 13.20
C PRO A 359 -11.17 -15.90 12.64
N ASN A 360 -11.09 -15.66 11.34
CA ASN A 360 -11.92 -14.71 10.60
C ASN A 360 -11.72 -13.25 11.03
N TYR A 361 -10.58 -12.89 11.64
CA TYR A 361 -10.20 -11.48 11.82
C TYR A 361 -10.28 -10.73 10.49
N GLY A 362 -10.74 -9.48 10.53
CA GLY A 362 -11.02 -8.68 9.34
C GLY A 362 -12.29 -9.07 8.58
N LYS A 363 -12.77 -10.33 8.68
CA LYS A 363 -14.00 -10.73 7.97
C LYS A 363 -15.23 -9.98 8.49
N ALA A 364 -16.11 -9.65 7.55
CA ALA A 364 -17.39 -9.01 7.83
C ALA A 364 -18.22 -9.81 8.85
N CYS A 365 -18.75 -9.08 9.82
CA CYS A 365 -19.71 -9.54 10.80
C CYS A 365 -20.86 -8.54 10.89
N SER A 366 -21.91 -8.91 11.61
CA SER A 366 -23.02 -8.00 11.82
C SER A 366 -23.61 -8.14 13.22
N ALA A 367 -24.06 -7.03 13.78
CA ALA A 367 -24.79 -6.97 15.05
C ALA A 367 -26.14 -6.28 14.85
N GLY A 368 -27.18 -6.81 15.51
CA GLY A 368 -28.55 -6.32 15.37
C GLY A 368 -29.42 -7.21 14.49
N VAL A 369 -30.72 -6.92 14.50
CA VAL A 369 -31.77 -7.64 13.75
C VAL A 369 -32.59 -6.60 12.99
N GLY A 370 -33.13 -6.96 11.83
CA GLY A 370 -33.95 -6.06 11.04
C GLY A 370 -33.18 -4.85 10.50
N GLN A 371 -33.78 -3.67 10.56
CA GLN A 371 -33.18 -2.40 10.12
C GLN A 371 -32.02 -1.95 11.02
N CYS A 372 -31.91 -2.53 12.21
CA CYS A 372 -30.89 -2.21 13.19
C CYS A 372 -29.63 -3.06 13.03
N LYS A 373 -29.62 -3.96 12.04
CA LYS A 373 -28.44 -4.72 11.65
C LYS A 373 -27.38 -3.76 11.12
N LYS A 374 -26.28 -3.64 11.86
CA LYS A 374 -25.06 -2.94 11.43
C LYS A 374 -24.01 -3.98 11.07
N THR A 375 -23.27 -3.71 10.01
CA THR A 375 -22.06 -4.45 9.65
C THR A 375 -20.87 -3.87 10.42
N GLY A 376 -19.85 -4.70 10.54
CA GLY A 376 -18.55 -4.36 11.12
C GLY A 376 -17.63 -5.53 10.83
N THR A 377 -16.47 -5.53 11.44
CA THR A 377 -15.43 -6.53 11.25
C THR A 377 -15.20 -7.32 12.52
N ILE A 378 -14.74 -8.55 12.38
CA ILE A 378 -14.31 -9.35 13.53
C ILE A 378 -12.98 -8.76 14.05
N THR A 379 -13.04 -8.20 15.25
CA THR A 379 -11.90 -7.76 16.06
C THR A 379 -11.55 -8.82 17.12
N CYS A 380 -10.37 -8.72 17.72
CA CYS A 380 -9.92 -9.67 18.73
C CYS A 380 -9.84 -9.02 20.11
N ALA A 381 -10.54 -9.59 21.08
CA ALA A 381 -10.31 -9.23 22.48
C ALA A 381 -9.00 -9.88 23.00
N ALA A 382 -8.48 -9.36 24.11
CA ALA A 382 -7.35 -9.97 24.83
C ALA A 382 -7.60 -11.46 25.11
N GLY A 383 -6.89 -12.33 24.39
CA GLY A 383 -7.05 -13.79 24.44
C GLY A 383 -7.49 -14.47 23.13
N GLY A 384 -7.62 -13.74 22.01
CA GLY A 384 -7.92 -14.30 20.68
C GLY A 384 -9.39 -14.63 20.44
N ALA A 385 -10.30 -14.10 21.27
CA ALA A 385 -11.73 -14.30 21.08
C ALA A 385 -12.26 -13.32 20.03
N PRO A 386 -12.86 -13.81 18.92
CA PRO A 386 -13.44 -12.94 17.90
C PRO A 386 -14.65 -12.21 18.47
N ALA A 387 -14.71 -10.90 18.24
CA ALA A 387 -15.77 -10.00 18.63
C ALA A 387 -16.15 -9.11 17.45
N CYS A 388 -17.44 -8.95 17.17
CA CYS A 388 -17.87 -8.06 16.10
C CYS A 388 -17.73 -6.60 16.54
N SER A 389 -17.07 -5.76 15.74
CA SER A 389 -16.98 -4.32 16.00
C SER A 389 -18.32 -3.60 15.79
N ALA A 390 -19.24 -4.22 15.04
CA ALA A 390 -20.57 -3.68 14.83
C ALA A 390 -21.34 -3.50 16.14
N VAL A 391 -21.89 -2.30 16.35
CA VAL A 391 -22.86 -2.01 17.42
C VAL A 391 -24.24 -1.95 16.79
N ALA A 392 -25.20 -2.72 17.31
CA ALA A 392 -26.57 -2.72 16.81
C ALA A 392 -27.21 -1.32 16.91
N GLY A 393 -27.99 -0.93 15.90
CA GLY A 393 -28.73 0.35 15.90
C GLY A 393 -29.79 0.44 17.01
N ASP A 394 -30.14 1.67 17.41
CA ASP A 394 -31.15 1.92 18.45
C ASP A 394 -32.58 1.63 17.95
N PRO A 395 -33.40 0.90 18.73
CA PRO A 395 -34.76 0.54 18.34
C PRO A 395 -35.69 1.75 18.28
N GLN A 396 -36.43 1.86 17.18
CA GLN A 396 -37.46 2.88 16.97
C GLN A 396 -38.87 2.26 17.04
N PRO A 397 -39.93 3.04 17.31
CA PRO A 397 -41.30 2.54 17.24
C PRO A 397 -41.71 2.13 15.82
N GLU A 398 -42.40 1.00 15.69
CA GLU A 398 -42.86 0.43 14.41
C GLU A 398 -43.70 1.38 13.55
N THR A 399 -43.38 1.39 12.25
CA THR A 399 -44.12 2.06 11.17
C THR A 399 -44.46 1.02 10.11
N CYS A 400 -45.65 1.09 9.49
CA CYS A 400 -46.06 0.12 8.46
C CYS A 400 -45.29 0.37 7.15
N ASP A 401 -44.05 -0.11 7.07
CA ASP A 401 -43.12 0.08 5.96
C ASP A 401 -42.44 -1.23 5.50
N GLY A 402 -42.68 -2.35 6.18
CA GLY A 402 -42.13 -3.66 5.82
C GLY A 402 -40.73 -3.89 6.37
N LEU A 403 -40.27 -3.02 7.26
CA LEU A 403 -39.02 -3.12 7.98
C LEU A 403 -39.30 -3.47 9.45
N ASP A 404 -38.29 -4.01 10.12
CA ASP A 404 -38.28 -4.23 11.57
C ASP A 404 -37.58 -3.02 12.20
N ASN A 405 -38.35 -1.98 12.56
CA ASN A 405 -37.84 -0.70 13.04
C ASN A 405 -37.42 -0.77 14.52
N ASN A 406 -38.02 -1.67 15.29
CA ASN A 406 -37.80 -1.85 16.73
C ASN A 406 -36.78 -2.95 17.07
N CYS A 407 -36.23 -3.60 16.05
CA CYS A 407 -35.17 -4.60 16.10
C CYS A 407 -35.52 -5.89 16.88
N ASP A 408 -36.80 -6.25 17.01
CA ASP A 408 -37.21 -7.43 17.80
C ASP A 408 -37.29 -8.73 16.98
N GLY A 409 -37.08 -8.64 15.66
CA GLY A 409 -37.05 -9.76 14.73
C GLY A 409 -38.39 -10.08 14.08
N GLU A 410 -39.44 -9.33 14.39
CA GLU A 410 -40.71 -9.36 13.69
C GLU A 410 -40.88 -8.06 12.87
N ILE A 411 -41.57 -8.14 11.73
CA ILE A 411 -41.80 -6.99 10.85
C ILE A 411 -43.22 -6.45 11.09
N ASP A 412 -43.36 -5.14 11.30
CA ASP A 412 -44.62 -4.39 11.45
C ASP A 412 -45.59 -4.96 12.52
N GLU A 413 -45.09 -5.37 13.69
CA GLU A 413 -45.94 -6.00 14.70
C GLU A 413 -46.90 -5.01 15.39
N GLY A 414 -48.06 -5.52 15.81
CA GLY A 414 -49.07 -4.68 16.50
C GLY A 414 -49.91 -3.77 15.58
N ASN A 415 -49.78 -3.90 14.25
CA ASN A 415 -50.58 -3.22 13.24
C ASN A 415 -50.45 -1.67 13.26
N PRO A 416 -49.23 -1.15 13.06
CA PRO A 416 -48.97 0.29 13.03
C PRO A 416 -49.75 0.98 11.89
N GLY A 417 -50.43 2.10 12.18
CA GLY A 417 -51.12 2.91 11.16
C GLY A 417 -52.54 2.45 10.72
N ALA A 418 -53.13 1.42 11.35
CA ALA A 418 -54.48 0.96 11.03
C ALA A 418 -55.62 1.76 11.70
N GLY A 419 -56.80 1.78 11.05
CA GLY A 419 -58.06 2.26 11.64
C GLY A 419 -58.73 3.47 10.99
N ASP A 420 -58.18 4.01 9.90
CA ASP A 420 -58.75 5.14 9.16
C ASP A 420 -59.67 4.69 8.01
N ASN A 421 -60.66 5.52 7.64
CA ASN A 421 -61.61 5.21 6.56
C ASN A 421 -60.95 5.38 5.19
N CYS A 422 -61.08 4.38 4.32
CA CYS A 422 -60.55 4.41 2.96
C CYS A 422 -61.65 4.09 1.92
N THR A 423 -61.57 4.72 0.74
CA THR A 423 -62.67 4.74 -0.26
C THR A 423 -62.31 4.07 -1.58
N THR A 424 -61.13 3.47 -1.68
CA THR A 424 -60.62 2.82 -2.89
C THR A 424 -59.93 1.51 -2.52
N THR A 425 -60.71 0.43 -2.43
CA THR A 425 -60.25 -0.95 -2.21
C THR A 425 -59.77 -1.64 -3.50
N GLY A 426 -59.91 -0.98 -4.66
CA GLY A 426 -59.56 -1.53 -5.98
C GLY A 426 -60.58 -2.50 -6.57
N LEU A 427 -61.69 -2.78 -5.87
CA LEU A 427 -62.74 -3.71 -6.34
C LEU A 427 -63.94 -2.95 -6.94
N PRO A 428 -64.51 -3.42 -8.08
CA PRO A 428 -65.64 -2.76 -8.73
C PRO A 428 -66.96 -3.00 -8.00
N GLY A 429 -67.93 -2.12 -8.25
CA GLY A 429 -69.30 -2.28 -7.74
C GLY A 429 -69.44 -2.05 -6.23
N VAL A 430 -70.14 -2.96 -5.55
CA VAL A 430 -70.56 -2.77 -4.15
C VAL A 430 -69.43 -2.93 -3.12
N CYS A 431 -68.22 -3.30 -3.55
CA CYS A 431 -67.08 -3.66 -2.70
C CYS A 431 -66.03 -2.53 -2.53
N ALA A 432 -66.37 -1.27 -2.87
CA ALA A 432 -65.40 -0.16 -3.02
C ALA A 432 -64.94 0.57 -1.73
N THR A 433 -65.62 0.43 -0.59
CA THR A 433 -65.31 1.16 0.68
C THR A 433 -64.81 0.25 1.80
N GLY A 434 -63.94 0.75 2.69
CA GLY A 434 -63.30 -0.05 3.75
C GLY A 434 -62.53 0.73 4.83
N LEU A 435 -61.75 0.02 5.66
CA LEU A 435 -60.83 0.56 6.69
C LEU A 435 -59.35 0.20 6.38
N THR A 436 -58.41 1.07 6.78
CA THR A 436 -56.97 0.82 6.63
C THR A 436 -56.45 -0.23 7.61
N ASP A 437 -55.60 -1.14 7.13
CA ASP A 437 -54.95 -2.24 7.84
C ASP A 437 -53.52 -2.41 7.32
N CYS A 438 -52.53 -2.63 8.18
CA CYS A 438 -51.16 -2.89 7.73
C CYS A 438 -51.07 -4.30 7.13
N GLY A 439 -50.81 -4.38 5.82
CA GLY A 439 -50.74 -5.65 5.09
C GLY A 439 -49.45 -6.41 5.39
N SER A 440 -49.43 -7.71 5.07
CA SER A 440 -48.28 -8.62 5.26
C SER A 440 -47.04 -8.32 4.38
N ASN A 441 -46.96 -7.13 3.80
CA ASN A 441 -45.92 -6.68 2.88
C ASN A 441 -45.49 -5.23 3.17
N GLY A 442 -45.75 -4.71 4.37
CA GLY A 442 -45.29 -3.36 4.76
C GLY A 442 -46.07 -2.21 4.16
N ALA A 443 -47.28 -2.45 3.66
CA ALA A 443 -48.08 -1.42 3.02
C ALA A 443 -49.46 -1.30 3.69
N ILE A 444 -49.85 -0.06 4.03
CA ILE A 444 -51.20 0.24 4.51
C ILE A 444 -52.20 -0.09 3.39
N LYS A 445 -53.02 -1.11 3.65
CA LYS A 445 -54.02 -1.63 2.73
C LYS A 445 -55.43 -1.28 3.18
N CYS A 446 -56.31 -0.99 2.23
CA CYS A 446 -57.73 -0.77 2.49
C CYS A 446 -58.50 -2.10 2.46
N ILE A 447 -59.06 -2.56 3.58
CA ILE A 447 -59.88 -3.79 3.66
C ILE A 447 -61.37 -3.46 3.45
N PRO A 448 -62.05 -4.03 2.44
CA PRO A 448 -63.43 -3.72 2.08
C PRO A 448 -64.47 -4.21 3.12
N ASP A 449 -65.56 -3.45 3.27
CA ASP A 449 -66.68 -3.76 4.18
C ASP A 449 -67.47 -5.04 3.79
N VAL A 450 -67.36 -5.48 2.53
CA VAL A 450 -67.99 -6.71 1.99
C VAL A 450 -66.90 -7.62 1.42
N GLN A 451 -66.79 -8.84 1.97
CA GLN A 451 -65.76 -9.81 1.60
C GLN A 451 -66.11 -10.56 0.29
N PRO A 452 -65.16 -10.71 -0.65
CA PRO A 452 -65.31 -11.50 -1.87
C PRO A 452 -65.75 -12.95 -1.62
N GLY A 453 -66.65 -13.49 -2.45
CA GLY A 453 -67.13 -14.87 -2.37
C GLY A 453 -68.24 -15.14 -1.35
N SER A 454 -68.85 -14.09 -0.78
CA SER A 454 -69.96 -14.23 0.19
C SER A 454 -71.34 -14.52 -0.43
N ILE A 455 -71.42 -14.50 -1.77
CA ILE A 455 -72.55 -14.85 -2.65
C ILE A 455 -72.04 -15.60 -3.91
N ALA A 456 -72.89 -16.30 -4.67
CA ALA A 456 -72.48 -17.29 -5.69
C ALA A 456 -72.88 -16.93 -7.13
N GLU A 457 -72.05 -17.35 -8.10
CA GLU A 457 -72.02 -16.82 -9.47
C GLU A 457 -72.89 -17.51 -10.52
N VAL A 458 -73.28 -16.73 -11.53
CA VAL A 458 -74.15 -17.15 -12.64
C VAL A 458 -73.67 -16.51 -13.94
N CYS A 459 -73.36 -17.33 -14.96
CA CYS A 459 -72.82 -16.86 -16.25
C CYS A 459 -73.79 -15.93 -17.02
N ASN A 460 -73.72 -14.63 -16.75
CA ASN A 460 -74.67 -13.58 -17.13
C ASN A 460 -74.03 -12.24 -17.55
N GLY A 461 -72.73 -12.03 -17.34
CA GLY A 461 -72.01 -10.82 -17.73
C GLY A 461 -71.82 -9.75 -16.63
N LEU A 462 -72.04 -10.07 -15.36
CA LEU A 462 -71.76 -9.22 -14.18
C LEU A 462 -70.89 -9.98 -13.15
N ASP A 463 -70.13 -9.25 -12.34
CA ASP A 463 -69.33 -9.77 -11.21
C ASP A 463 -70.11 -9.53 -9.90
N ASP A 464 -70.84 -10.54 -9.48
CA ASP A 464 -71.79 -10.56 -8.36
C ASP A 464 -71.12 -10.98 -7.04
N ASN A 465 -69.99 -11.68 -7.06
CA ASN A 465 -69.25 -12.14 -5.86
C ASN A 465 -67.96 -11.37 -5.57
N CYS A 466 -67.65 -10.33 -6.35
CA CYS A 466 -66.49 -9.44 -6.18
C CYS A 466 -65.13 -10.16 -6.27
N ASP A 467 -65.03 -11.23 -7.07
CA ASP A 467 -63.75 -11.91 -7.31
C ASP A 467 -62.99 -11.37 -8.53
N GLY A 468 -63.55 -10.34 -9.19
CA GLY A 468 -62.92 -9.64 -10.30
C GLY A 468 -63.06 -10.35 -11.65
N ALA A 469 -63.72 -11.51 -11.68
CA ALA A 469 -64.06 -12.20 -12.91
C ALA A 469 -65.55 -12.01 -13.23
N VAL A 470 -65.83 -11.80 -14.52
CA VAL A 470 -67.19 -11.90 -15.01
C VAL A 470 -67.40 -13.35 -15.42
N ASP A 471 -68.22 -14.09 -14.68
CA ASP A 471 -68.70 -15.44 -14.99
C ASP A 471 -67.67 -16.60 -14.84
N GLU A 472 -66.93 -16.65 -13.75
CA GLU A 472 -65.94 -17.68 -13.44
C GLU A 472 -66.52 -19.06 -13.07
N GLY A 473 -65.72 -20.11 -13.28
CA GLY A 473 -66.13 -21.51 -13.18
C GLY A 473 -66.53 -22.17 -14.51
N TYR A 474 -66.52 -21.43 -15.63
CA TYR A 474 -66.91 -21.92 -16.95
C TYR A 474 -65.75 -21.96 -17.99
N ASN A 475 -64.52 -21.57 -17.61
CA ASN A 475 -63.27 -21.69 -18.40
C ASN A 475 -63.33 -21.13 -19.84
N VAL A 476 -64.05 -20.04 -20.01
CA VAL A 476 -64.24 -19.37 -21.29
C VAL A 476 -62.99 -18.52 -21.59
N GLY A 477 -62.28 -18.84 -22.68
CA GLY A 477 -61.00 -18.22 -23.05
C GLY A 477 -59.74 -18.98 -22.63
N GLY A 478 -59.85 -20.06 -21.84
CA GLY A 478 -58.70 -20.89 -21.41
C GLY A 478 -58.11 -21.78 -22.52
N THR A 479 -56.83 -22.15 -22.44
CA THR A 479 -56.13 -22.91 -23.50
C THR A 479 -56.17 -24.45 -23.34
N CYS A 480 -56.18 -25.21 -24.45
CA CYS A 480 -56.05 -26.67 -24.53
C CYS A 480 -54.94 -27.11 -25.53
N SER A 481 -54.33 -28.29 -25.41
CA SER A 481 -53.17 -28.72 -26.25
C SER A 481 -53.17 -30.19 -26.74
N VAL A 482 -52.61 -30.47 -27.94
CA VAL A 482 -52.48 -31.82 -28.55
C VAL A 482 -51.11 -32.00 -29.27
N GLY A 483 -50.38 -33.10 -29.02
CA GLY A 483 -49.07 -33.50 -29.63
C GLY A 483 -48.02 -34.00 -28.61
N VAL A 484 -46.88 -34.57 -29.04
CA VAL A 484 -45.73 -35.01 -28.18
C VAL A 484 -44.40 -34.58 -28.82
N GLY A 485 -43.42 -34.17 -28.01
CA GLY A 485 -42.11 -33.66 -28.48
C GLY A 485 -42.20 -32.23 -29.06
N GLY A 486 -41.31 -31.88 -30.01
CA GLY A 486 -41.34 -30.60 -30.73
C GLY A 486 -42.63 -30.34 -31.54
N CYS A 487 -43.50 -31.33 -31.68
CA CYS A 487 -44.73 -31.29 -32.47
C CYS A 487 -46.02 -30.89 -31.68
N ALA A 488 -45.93 -30.35 -30.46
CA ALA A 488 -47.09 -30.01 -29.62
C ALA A 488 -47.72 -28.61 -29.94
N THR A 489 -49.06 -28.52 -30.05
CA THR A 489 -49.78 -27.25 -30.37
C THR A 489 -50.94 -26.94 -29.40
N LYS A 490 -51.30 -25.64 -29.24
CA LYS A 490 -52.31 -25.11 -28.28
C LYS A 490 -53.49 -24.37 -28.97
N GLY A 491 -54.70 -24.38 -28.40
CA GLY A 491 -55.91 -23.62 -28.83
C GLY A 491 -56.80 -23.18 -27.65
N ALA A 492 -57.93 -22.47 -27.84
CA ALA A 492 -58.72 -21.84 -26.75
C ALA A 492 -60.21 -22.28 -26.67
N ILE A 493 -60.75 -22.31 -25.45
CA ILE A 493 -62.08 -22.82 -25.06
C ILE A 493 -63.18 -21.73 -25.16
N VAL A 494 -64.40 -22.07 -25.63
CA VAL A 494 -65.54 -21.13 -25.81
C VAL A 494 -66.87 -21.62 -25.19
N CYS A 495 -67.80 -20.71 -24.89
CA CYS A 495 -69.17 -21.00 -24.38
C CYS A 495 -70.06 -21.69 -25.41
N ASP A 496 -70.88 -22.64 -24.97
CA ASP A 496 -71.79 -23.42 -25.81
C ASP A 496 -73.21 -22.84 -25.95
N GLY A 497 -73.53 -21.78 -25.22
CA GLY A 497 -74.83 -21.08 -25.27
C GLY A 497 -75.96 -21.72 -24.45
N THR A 498 -75.67 -22.73 -23.62
CA THR A 498 -76.64 -23.36 -22.70
C THR A 498 -76.14 -23.52 -21.26
N GLY A 499 -74.93 -23.03 -20.97
CA GLY A 499 -74.33 -23.02 -19.64
C GLY A 499 -73.09 -23.92 -19.47
N GLY A 500 -72.39 -24.32 -20.54
CA GLY A 500 -71.11 -25.07 -20.51
C GLY A 500 -70.09 -24.65 -21.61
N ALA A 501 -68.90 -25.32 -21.71
CA ALA A 501 -67.76 -24.91 -22.58
C ALA A 501 -66.99 -26.04 -23.35
N MET A 502 -66.28 -25.75 -24.48
CA MET A 502 -65.55 -26.72 -25.39
C MET A 502 -64.27 -26.21 -26.13
N CYS A 503 -63.36 -27.08 -26.66
CA CYS A 503 -62.06 -26.73 -27.35
C CYS A 503 -61.80 -27.32 -28.80
N PRO A 504 -61.16 -26.61 -29.77
CA PRO A 504 -61.04 -27.08 -31.18
C PRO A 504 -59.63 -27.35 -31.86
N ALA A 505 -58.50 -27.64 -31.19
CA ALA A 505 -57.13 -27.69 -31.80
C ALA A 505 -56.63 -29.03 -32.48
N VAL A 506 -55.57 -29.00 -33.35
CA VAL A 506 -54.94 -30.14 -34.11
C VAL A 506 -53.39 -30.05 -34.19
N ALA A 507 -52.65 -31.18 -34.10
CA ALA A 507 -51.17 -31.30 -33.93
C ALA A 507 -50.26 -31.01 -35.17
N GLY A 508 -48.96 -30.66 -34.92
CA GLY A 508 -47.95 -30.25 -35.91
C GLY A 508 -47.15 -31.39 -36.60
N SER A 509 -46.40 -31.06 -37.67
CA SER A 509 -45.68 -32.03 -38.54
C SER A 509 -44.15 -32.06 -38.29
N PRO A 510 -43.48 -33.23 -38.38
CA PRO A 510 -42.06 -33.41 -38.02
C PRO A 510 -41.07 -32.82 -39.03
N THR A 511 -39.88 -32.43 -38.53
CA THR A 511 -38.75 -31.88 -39.31
C THR A 511 -37.50 -32.79 -39.22
N ALA A 512 -36.38 -32.42 -39.86
CA ALA A 512 -35.15 -33.24 -39.85
C ALA A 512 -34.23 -32.87 -38.68
N GLU A 513 -33.54 -33.86 -38.12
CA GLU A 513 -32.71 -33.78 -36.89
C GLU A 513 -31.49 -32.84 -36.97
N ILE A 514 -31.18 -32.19 -35.83
CA ILE A 514 -30.04 -31.28 -35.61
C ILE A 514 -29.48 -31.56 -34.20
N CYS A 515 -28.15 -31.57 -33.98
CA CYS A 515 -27.55 -32.00 -32.69
C CYS A 515 -27.75 -31.00 -31.54
N ASN A 516 -28.97 -30.91 -30.98
CA ASN A 516 -29.37 -29.87 -30.02
C ASN A 516 -30.04 -30.41 -28.74
N GLY A 517 -30.14 -31.73 -28.55
CA GLY A 517 -30.74 -32.33 -27.36
C GLY A 517 -32.27 -32.43 -27.39
N ILE A 518 -32.91 -32.16 -28.53
CA ILE A 518 -34.37 -32.19 -28.77
C ILE A 518 -34.69 -33.27 -29.83
N ASP A 519 -35.92 -33.79 -29.82
CA ASP A 519 -36.45 -34.77 -30.78
C ASP A 519 -37.25 -34.00 -31.85
N ASP A 520 -36.55 -33.55 -32.90
CA ASP A 520 -37.05 -32.61 -33.92
C ASP A 520 -37.87 -33.31 -35.03
N ASN A 521 -37.70 -34.62 -35.17
CA ASN A 521 -38.43 -35.49 -36.09
C ASN A 521 -39.60 -36.24 -35.41
N CYS A 522 -39.76 -36.05 -34.10
CA CYS A 522 -40.86 -36.54 -33.28
C CYS A 522 -40.99 -38.08 -33.29
N ASP A 523 -39.86 -38.80 -33.36
CA ASP A 523 -39.80 -40.28 -33.41
C ASP A 523 -39.51 -40.95 -32.06
N GLY A 524 -39.17 -40.16 -31.04
CA GLY A 524 -38.98 -40.59 -29.66
C GLY A 524 -37.51 -40.84 -29.26
N THR A 525 -36.55 -40.56 -30.13
CA THR A 525 -35.11 -40.52 -29.82
C THR A 525 -34.53 -39.12 -30.03
N LYS A 526 -33.45 -38.78 -29.31
CA LYS A 526 -32.79 -37.46 -29.41
C LYS A 526 -31.45 -37.62 -30.13
N ASP A 527 -31.21 -36.80 -31.16
CA ASP A 527 -29.93 -36.60 -31.87
C ASP A 527 -29.29 -37.84 -32.53
N GLU A 528 -30.05 -38.73 -33.16
CA GLU A 528 -29.48 -39.91 -33.83
C GLU A 528 -28.77 -39.58 -35.17
N GLY A 529 -27.52 -40.04 -35.31
CA GLY A 529 -26.77 -39.95 -36.58
C GLY A 529 -25.46 -39.13 -36.55
N PHE A 530 -25.08 -38.52 -35.42
CA PHE A 530 -23.86 -37.72 -35.26
C PHE A 530 -22.70 -38.52 -34.61
N SER A 531 -21.44 -38.26 -35.01
CA SER A 531 -20.23 -39.00 -34.56
C SER A 531 -19.66 -38.47 -33.24
N VAL A 532 -20.52 -38.36 -32.22
CA VAL A 532 -20.14 -37.88 -30.88
C VAL A 532 -19.38 -38.97 -30.12
N GLY A 533 -18.23 -38.62 -29.52
CA GLY A 533 -17.38 -39.54 -28.73
C GLY A 533 -16.23 -40.23 -29.48
N GLY A 534 -15.86 -39.79 -30.69
CA GLY A 534 -14.64 -40.21 -31.39
C GLY A 534 -13.43 -39.30 -31.12
N ALA A 535 -12.21 -39.83 -31.17
CA ALA A 535 -10.98 -39.08 -30.85
C ALA A 535 -10.56 -38.07 -31.95
N CYS A 536 -10.05 -36.92 -31.53
CA CYS A 536 -9.54 -35.80 -32.35
C CYS A 536 -8.24 -35.22 -31.75
N THR A 537 -7.51 -34.38 -32.50
CA THR A 537 -6.29 -33.68 -32.03
C THR A 537 -6.26 -32.23 -32.53
N ALA A 538 -5.81 -31.29 -31.69
CA ALA A 538 -5.68 -29.85 -31.99
C ALA A 538 -4.30 -29.31 -31.56
N GLY A 539 -3.79 -28.27 -32.23
CA GLY A 539 -2.45 -27.68 -32.00
C GLY A 539 -1.35 -28.09 -33.00
N LEU A 540 -0.32 -27.24 -33.13
CA LEU A 540 0.94 -27.42 -33.87
C LEU A 540 2.12 -27.49 -32.87
N GLY A 541 3.32 -27.89 -33.31
CA GLY A 541 4.52 -27.88 -32.46
C GLY A 541 4.42 -28.64 -31.13
N ALA A 542 4.93 -28.02 -30.07
CA ALA A 542 4.88 -28.53 -28.69
C ALA A 542 3.45 -28.49 -28.09
N CYS A 543 2.54 -27.67 -28.62
CA CYS A 543 1.17 -27.46 -28.12
C CYS A 543 0.15 -28.52 -28.56
N LYS A 544 0.60 -29.60 -29.21
CA LYS A 544 -0.31 -30.61 -29.78
C LYS A 544 -1.02 -31.46 -28.71
N ALA A 545 -2.33 -31.29 -28.58
CA ALA A 545 -3.19 -32.00 -27.63
C ALA A 545 -4.20 -32.96 -28.30
N SER A 546 -4.72 -33.93 -27.54
CA SER A 546 -5.71 -34.93 -27.99
C SER A 546 -7.01 -34.80 -27.20
N GLY A 547 -8.16 -34.86 -27.88
CA GLY A 547 -9.51 -34.77 -27.29
C GLY A 547 -10.52 -35.67 -28.01
N ASN A 548 -11.81 -35.41 -27.82
CA ASN A 548 -12.95 -36.09 -28.43
C ASN A 548 -13.95 -35.11 -29.06
N PHE A 549 -14.73 -35.58 -30.04
CA PHE A 549 -15.77 -34.78 -30.68
C PHE A 549 -17.06 -34.69 -29.82
N THR A 550 -17.52 -33.47 -29.51
CA THR A 550 -18.72 -33.09 -28.74
C THR A 550 -19.66 -32.17 -29.55
N CYS A 551 -20.90 -31.95 -29.11
CA CYS A 551 -21.82 -31.01 -29.78
C CYS A 551 -21.81 -29.65 -29.08
N ASN A 552 -21.70 -28.56 -29.84
CA ASN A 552 -21.75 -27.20 -29.30
C ASN A 552 -23.17 -26.61 -29.31
N LEU A 553 -23.35 -25.44 -28.67
CA LEU A 553 -24.64 -24.73 -28.53
C LEU A 553 -25.29 -24.30 -29.87
N MET A 554 -24.59 -24.42 -31.00
CA MET A 554 -25.10 -24.11 -32.34
C MET A 554 -25.46 -25.36 -33.16
N GLY A 555 -25.38 -26.56 -32.59
CA GLY A 555 -25.79 -27.81 -33.24
C GLY A 555 -24.74 -28.47 -34.14
N ALA A 556 -23.46 -28.08 -34.01
CA ALA A 556 -22.34 -28.63 -34.79
C ALA A 556 -21.44 -29.53 -33.93
N VAL A 557 -20.76 -30.50 -34.57
CA VAL A 557 -19.78 -31.40 -33.95
C VAL A 557 -18.41 -30.71 -33.90
N VAL A 558 -17.86 -30.48 -32.70
CA VAL A 558 -16.58 -29.78 -32.43
C VAL A 558 -15.64 -30.65 -31.59
N CYS A 559 -14.32 -30.38 -31.63
CA CYS A 559 -13.32 -31.12 -30.84
C CYS A 559 -13.10 -30.43 -29.49
N ASP A 560 -13.13 -31.16 -28.38
CA ASP A 560 -12.96 -30.62 -27.02
C ASP A 560 -11.48 -30.59 -26.53
N ALA A 561 -10.52 -30.79 -27.43
CA ALA A 561 -9.10 -30.75 -27.10
C ALA A 561 -8.65 -29.33 -26.75
N LEU A 562 -8.19 -29.12 -25.51
CA LEU A 562 -7.54 -27.88 -25.07
C LEU A 562 -6.11 -27.85 -25.63
N VAL A 563 -5.80 -26.88 -26.49
CA VAL A 563 -4.45 -26.70 -27.07
C VAL A 563 -3.48 -26.34 -25.94
N GLY A 564 -2.24 -26.83 -25.97
CA GLY A 564 -1.23 -26.40 -24.99
C GLY A 564 -1.03 -24.88 -25.05
N THR A 565 -0.69 -24.25 -23.93
CA THR A 565 -0.39 -22.82 -23.84
C THR A 565 0.84 -22.52 -24.71
N SER A 566 0.74 -21.53 -25.59
CA SER A 566 1.90 -20.97 -26.30
C SER A 566 2.85 -20.34 -25.28
N ALA A 567 4.14 -20.54 -25.47
CA ALA A 567 5.18 -19.84 -24.72
C ALA A 567 6.06 -19.04 -25.70
N PRO A 568 6.67 -17.92 -25.28
CA PRO A 568 7.61 -17.18 -26.13
C PRO A 568 8.75 -18.07 -26.64
N GLU A 569 9.23 -17.80 -27.85
CA GLU A 569 10.31 -18.56 -28.50
C GLU A 569 11.63 -18.44 -27.74
N ILE A 570 12.27 -19.57 -27.43
CA ILE A 570 13.60 -19.57 -26.80
C ILE A 570 14.65 -19.63 -27.92
N CYS A 571 15.26 -18.49 -28.20
CA CYS A 571 16.22 -18.33 -29.30
C CYS A 571 17.36 -19.36 -29.31
N GLY A 572 17.46 -20.14 -30.40
CA GLY A 572 18.59 -21.02 -30.70
C GLY A 572 18.43 -22.48 -30.25
N ASN A 573 17.23 -22.87 -29.79
CA ASN A 573 16.94 -24.22 -29.33
C ASN A 573 16.25 -25.10 -30.40
N ALA A 574 15.78 -24.50 -31.51
CA ALA A 574 15.10 -25.14 -32.64
C ALA A 574 13.85 -25.95 -32.26
N ILE A 575 13.08 -25.44 -31.30
CA ILE A 575 11.73 -25.89 -30.94
C ILE A 575 10.72 -24.80 -31.41
N ASP A 576 9.43 -25.14 -31.44
CA ASP A 576 8.30 -24.30 -31.87
C ASP A 576 7.41 -24.15 -30.62
N GLU A 577 7.82 -23.24 -29.74
CA GLU A 577 7.25 -22.98 -28.41
C GLU A 577 5.99 -22.11 -28.48
N ASP A 578 5.97 -21.17 -29.43
CA ASP A 578 4.83 -20.28 -29.67
C ASP A 578 3.75 -20.93 -30.56
N CYS A 579 4.07 -22.09 -31.14
CA CYS A 579 3.17 -22.95 -31.89
C CYS A 579 2.63 -22.32 -33.19
N ASP A 580 3.36 -21.37 -33.76
CA ASP A 580 3.05 -20.72 -35.04
C ASP A 580 3.51 -21.55 -36.27
N GLY A 581 4.31 -22.61 -36.03
CA GLY A 581 4.80 -23.53 -37.05
C GLY A 581 6.12 -23.11 -37.71
N LYS A 582 6.82 -22.12 -37.17
CA LYS A 582 8.20 -21.74 -37.48
C LYS A 582 9.09 -22.14 -36.29
N LEU A 583 10.41 -21.98 -36.46
CA LEU A 583 11.40 -22.30 -35.42
C LEU A 583 12.26 -21.07 -35.24
N ASP A 584 12.46 -20.63 -34.00
CA ASP A 584 13.33 -19.52 -33.61
C ASP A 584 12.99 -18.21 -34.37
N THR A 585 11.72 -17.82 -34.44
CA THR A 585 11.31 -16.54 -35.05
C THR A 585 10.85 -15.54 -34.00
N GLY A 586 11.57 -14.42 -33.82
CA GLY A 586 11.28 -13.43 -32.77
C GLY A 586 12.50 -12.79 -32.10
N CYS A 587 13.73 -13.25 -32.42
CA CYS A 587 14.99 -12.74 -31.86
C CYS A 587 15.43 -11.40 -32.46
N VAL A 588 14.48 -10.48 -32.62
CA VAL A 588 14.77 -9.07 -32.89
C VAL A 588 15.09 -8.42 -31.54
N ASP A 589 15.98 -7.46 -31.60
CA ASP A 589 16.46 -6.60 -30.52
C ASP A 589 16.44 -5.23 -31.20
N SER A 590 15.33 -4.53 -31.02
CA SER A 590 14.89 -3.42 -31.86
C SER A 590 15.61 -2.11 -31.53
N ASP A 591 15.97 -1.89 -30.27
CA ASP A 591 16.76 -0.77 -29.78
C ASP A 591 18.26 -1.09 -29.57
N GLY A 592 18.64 -2.36 -29.45
CA GLY A 592 20.04 -2.81 -29.40
C GLY A 592 20.67 -2.83 -28.01
N ASP A 593 19.86 -2.89 -26.96
CA ASP A 593 20.26 -2.81 -25.55
C ASP A 593 20.88 -4.14 -25.02
N GLY A 594 20.50 -5.26 -25.63
CA GLY A 594 20.92 -6.61 -25.27
C GLY A 594 19.81 -7.52 -24.75
N LEU A 595 18.61 -7.00 -24.53
CA LEU A 595 17.37 -7.75 -24.36
C LEU A 595 16.76 -8.03 -25.76
N PHE A 596 15.68 -8.80 -25.84
CA PHE A 596 15.04 -9.12 -27.12
C PHE A 596 13.58 -8.70 -27.04
N ASP A 597 12.99 -8.23 -28.15
CA ASP A 597 11.61 -7.72 -28.18
C ASP A 597 10.60 -8.68 -27.52
N SER A 598 10.82 -10.00 -27.67
CA SER A 598 9.94 -11.02 -27.08
C SER A 598 10.09 -11.23 -25.57
N VAL A 599 11.25 -10.86 -25.02
CA VAL A 599 11.55 -10.89 -23.59
C VAL A 599 11.05 -9.60 -22.95
N GLU A 600 11.30 -8.45 -23.59
CA GLU A 600 10.84 -7.13 -23.14
C GLU A 600 9.32 -7.09 -22.96
N VAL A 601 8.56 -7.47 -24.00
CA VAL A 601 7.09 -7.62 -23.90
C VAL A 601 6.65 -8.59 -22.80
N GLY A 602 7.49 -9.57 -22.44
CA GLY A 602 7.18 -10.54 -21.39
C GLY A 602 7.54 -10.07 -19.98
N LEU A 603 8.39 -9.04 -19.85
CA LEU A 603 8.81 -8.43 -18.59
C LEU A 603 8.15 -7.06 -18.34
N GLY A 604 7.49 -6.49 -19.36
CA GLY A 604 6.77 -5.21 -19.25
C GLY A 604 7.50 -4.04 -19.91
N THR A 605 8.74 -4.21 -20.36
CA THR A 605 9.54 -3.13 -20.96
C THR A 605 9.18 -2.84 -22.42
N ASP A 606 9.49 -1.62 -22.91
CA ASP A 606 9.23 -1.22 -24.32
C ASP A 606 10.33 -1.75 -25.24
N PRO A 607 10.03 -2.64 -26.21
CA PRO A 607 11.02 -3.15 -27.17
C PRO A 607 11.70 -2.11 -28.09
N ASN A 608 11.35 -0.83 -27.97
CA ASN A 608 11.95 0.25 -28.76
C ASN A 608 12.63 1.29 -27.88
N ASP A 609 12.64 1.06 -26.57
CA ASP A 609 13.32 1.89 -25.59
C ASP A 609 14.38 1.05 -24.88
N ALA A 610 15.63 1.50 -24.95
CA ALA A 610 16.75 0.70 -24.47
C ALA A 610 16.92 0.75 -22.94
N ASP A 611 16.12 1.55 -22.25
CA ASP A 611 16.22 1.96 -20.83
C ASP A 611 14.81 2.47 -20.46
N THR A 612 13.93 1.54 -20.06
CA THR A 612 12.47 1.79 -19.99
C THR A 612 12.08 2.67 -18.79
N ASP A 613 12.73 2.47 -17.66
CA ASP A 613 12.59 3.22 -16.41
C ASP A 613 13.41 4.53 -16.43
N ASP A 614 14.25 4.75 -17.44
CA ASP A 614 14.98 5.99 -17.69
C ASP A 614 16.02 6.35 -16.60
N ASP A 615 16.49 5.36 -15.84
CA ASP A 615 17.41 5.48 -14.70
C ASP A 615 18.89 5.70 -15.13
N GLY A 616 19.18 5.42 -16.41
CA GLY A 616 20.52 5.51 -17.00
C GLY A 616 21.22 4.15 -17.16
N VAL A 617 20.54 3.06 -16.86
CA VAL A 617 20.97 1.68 -17.07
C VAL A 617 20.08 1.02 -18.13
N PRO A 618 20.67 0.58 -19.25
CA PRO A 618 19.87 -0.11 -20.25
C PRO A 618 19.26 -1.40 -19.72
N ASP A 619 18.02 -1.73 -20.11
CA ASP A 619 17.26 -2.92 -19.71
C ASP A 619 18.12 -4.22 -19.68
N GLY A 620 18.84 -4.49 -20.76
CA GLY A 620 19.71 -5.66 -20.91
C GLY A 620 20.98 -5.64 -20.06
N ALA A 621 21.25 -4.56 -19.34
CA ALA A 621 22.40 -4.33 -18.47
C ALA A 621 22.06 -4.30 -16.97
N GLU A 622 20.77 -4.39 -16.63
CA GLU A 622 20.26 -4.36 -15.26
C GLU A 622 20.76 -5.49 -14.35
N VAL A 623 20.82 -5.21 -13.04
CA VAL A 623 21.29 -6.14 -12.02
C VAL A 623 20.11 -6.89 -11.40
N ASP A 624 20.03 -8.19 -11.69
CA ASP A 624 18.90 -9.03 -11.29
C ASP A 624 17.53 -8.52 -11.79
N PRO A 625 17.38 -8.29 -13.12
CA PRO A 625 16.25 -7.55 -13.75
C PRO A 625 14.85 -8.20 -13.65
N GLN A 626 14.69 -9.26 -12.87
CA GLN A 626 13.39 -9.90 -12.62
C GLN A 626 13.10 -10.03 -11.12
N ALA A 627 14.02 -9.56 -10.28
CA ALA A 627 13.77 -9.37 -8.88
C ALA A 627 12.96 -8.09 -8.71
N ASP A 628 12.27 -8.06 -7.59
CA ASP A 628 11.58 -6.93 -6.98
C ASP A 628 12.26 -6.90 -5.60
N THR A 629 13.21 -5.98 -5.44
CA THR A 629 14.28 -6.09 -4.44
C THR A 629 13.86 -5.51 -3.10
N ASP A 630 13.15 -4.41 -3.17
CA ASP A 630 12.57 -3.58 -2.13
C ASP A 630 11.11 -4.01 -1.79
N GLY A 631 10.37 -4.58 -2.76
CA GLY A 631 9.05 -5.14 -2.57
C GLY A 631 7.89 -4.20 -2.92
N ASP A 632 8.11 -3.14 -3.70
CA ASP A 632 7.11 -2.13 -4.07
C ASP A 632 6.15 -2.56 -5.20
N GLY A 633 6.47 -3.64 -5.91
CA GLY A 633 5.66 -4.17 -7.01
C GLY A 633 6.26 -3.91 -8.39
N LEU A 634 7.25 -3.03 -8.51
CA LEU A 634 8.11 -2.92 -9.66
C LEU A 634 9.20 -4.00 -9.59
N ILE A 635 9.62 -4.47 -10.75
CA ILE A 635 10.85 -5.28 -10.82
C ILE A 635 11.99 -4.32 -11.11
N ASN A 636 13.22 -4.65 -10.70
CA ASN A 636 14.44 -3.85 -10.92
C ASN A 636 14.72 -3.38 -12.38
N LEU A 637 13.92 -3.85 -13.35
CA LEU A 637 14.00 -3.47 -14.76
C LEU A 637 13.03 -2.33 -15.14
N LEU A 638 12.09 -2.05 -14.25
CA LEU A 638 11.05 -1.04 -14.38
C LEU A 638 11.11 -0.07 -13.19
N ASP A 639 12.15 -0.18 -12.36
CA ASP A 639 12.27 0.42 -11.05
C ASP A 639 13.53 1.29 -11.03
N PRO A 640 13.40 2.62 -11.01
CA PRO A 640 14.53 3.51 -11.14
C PRO A 640 15.45 3.55 -9.88
N ASP A 641 14.96 3.15 -8.70
CA ASP A 641 15.73 3.02 -7.44
C ASP A 641 15.40 1.68 -6.77
N SER A 642 16.04 0.61 -7.24
CA SER A 642 15.75 -0.79 -6.90
C SER A 642 15.83 -1.14 -5.40
N ASP A 643 16.35 -0.26 -4.54
CA ASP A 643 16.44 -0.49 -3.10
C ASP A 643 15.85 0.62 -2.21
N ASN A 644 15.22 1.63 -2.82
CA ASN A 644 14.53 2.76 -2.18
C ASN A 644 15.39 3.49 -1.15
N ASP A 645 16.58 3.90 -1.56
CA ASP A 645 17.50 4.64 -0.72
C ASP A 645 17.66 6.12 -1.10
N GLY A 646 17.08 6.49 -2.23
CA GLY A 646 17.06 7.82 -2.83
C GLY A 646 18.10 8.00 -3.94
N LEU A 647 19.03 7.07 -4.18
CA LEU A 647 19.92 7.10 -5.34
C LEU A 647 19.43 6.16 -6.45
N TYR A 648 19.14 6.73 -7.62
CA TYR A 648 18.85 5.91 -8.80
C TYR A 648 19.98 4.95 -9.20
N ASP A 649 19.61 3.75 -9.64
CA ASP A 649 20.49 2.63 -9.99
C ASP A 649 21.64 3.03 -10.94
N GLY A 650 21.34 3.84 -11.96
CA GLY A 650 22.31 4.41 -12.88
C GLY A 650 23.37 5.27 -12.20
N THR A 651 22.98 6.10 -11.23
CA THR A 651 23.87 6.95 -10.44
C THR A 651 24.85 6.11 -9.64
N GLU A 652 24.34 5.09 -8.96
CA GLU A 652 25.09 4.15 -8.13
C GLU A 652 26.09 3.32 -8.93
N LEU A 653 25.68 2.90 -10.13
CA LEU A 653 26.55 2.24 -11.08
C LEU A 653 27.54 3.20 -11.76
N GLY A 654 27.53 4.49 -11.40
CA GLY A 654 28.43 5.54 -11.90
C GLY A 654 28.25 5.79 -13.39
N ARG A 655 26.99 5.80 -13.85
CA ARG A 655 26.58 6.08 -15.23
C ARG A 655 26.31 7.56 -15.42
N ASP A 656 26.35 7.98 -16.68
CA ASP A 656 25.79 9.27 -17.06
C ASP A 656 24.42 9.03 -17.68
N CYS A 657 23.52 10.01 -17.62
CA CYS A 657 22.22 9.92 -18.31
C CYS A 657 22.34 10.05 -19.84
N ALA A 658 23.49 9.75 -20.45
CA ALA A 658 23.69 9.82 -21.89
C ALA A 658 23.64 8.44 -22.57
N GLY A 659 23.10 7.45 -21.85
CA GLY A 659 22.78 6.12 -22.35
C GLY A 659 21.86 6.16 -23.57
N PRO A 660 21.86 5.11 -24.42
CA PRO A 660 20.74 4.86 -25.33
C PRO A 660 19.48 4.57 -24.51
N GLY A 661 18.34 5.15 -24.89
CA GLY A 661 17.07 4.99 -24.17
C GLY A 661 16.81 6.19 -23.27
N THR A 662 17.60 6.32 -22.20
CA THR A 662 17.49 7.33 -21.13
C THR A 662 16.93 8.71 -21.54
N ASN A 663 15.72 9.01 -21.08
CA ASN A 663 15.00 10.26 -21.24
C ASN A 663 15.13 11.14 -19.99
N LYS A 664 16.10 12.05 -20.04
CA LYS A 664 16.35 13.04 -18.97
C LYS A 664 15.17 13.94 -18.58
N ALA A 665 14.13 14.01 -19.40
CA ALA A 665 12.97 14.83 -19.09
C ALA A 665 12.03 14.16 -18.07
N LYS A 666 12.16 12.84 -17.84
CA LYS A 666 11.44 12.13 -16.79
C LYS A 666 12.09 12.26 -15.41
N HIS A 667 13.27 12.86 -15.31
CA HIS A 667 13.96 13.07 -14.04
C HIS A 667 14.42 11.83 -13.24
N HIS A 668 14.09 10.61 -13.68
CA HIS A 668 14.55 9.34 -13.10
C HIS A 668 16.07 9.07 -13.19
N CYS A 669 16.89 9.99 -13.71
CA CYS A 669 18.33 9.82 -13.77
C CYS A 669 19.10 11.07 -13.35
N ILE A 670 20.02 10.88 -12.40
CA ILE A 670 21.01 11.87 -12.00
C ILE A 670 22.39 11.44 -12.52
N ALA A 671 23.03 12.31 -13.30
CA ALA A 671 24.31 11.96 -13.90
C ALA A 671 25.43 11.96 -12.84
N ASP A 672 26.10 10.82 -12.68
CA ASP A 672 27.19 10.68 -11.72
C ASP A 672 28.32 11.71 -11.94
N ALA A 673 28.58 12.48 -10.89
CA ALA A 673 29.46 13.63 -10.90
C ALA A 673 30.94 13.26 -10.84
N ASP A 674 31.32 12.04 -10.46
CA ASP A 674 32.72 11.59 -10.40
C ASP A 674 33.16 10.51 -11.40
N GLN A 675 32.25 10.09 -12.27
CA GLN A 675 32.50 9.17 -13.38
C GLN A 675 32.88 7.75 -12.91
N GLY A 676 32.16 7.26 -11.89
CA GLY A 676 32.19 5.95 -11.28
C GLY A 676 33.41 5.76 -10.40
N ALA A 677 33.94 6.84 -9.83
CA ALA A 677 34.98 6.79 -8.83
C ALA A 677 34.41 6.37 -7.48
N THR A 678 33.19 6.81 -7.17
CA THR A 678 32.32 6.27 -6.12
C THR A 678 31.23 5.44 -6.81
N LYS A 679 30.87 4.32 -6.19
CA LYS A 679 29.81 3.41 -6.65
C LYS A 679 29.22 2.71 -5.44
N THR A 680 27.93 2.46 -5.49
CA THR A 680 27.16 1.72 -4.50
C THR A 680 26.54 0.49 -5.19
N ASP A 681 25.78 -0.31 -4.44
CA ASP A 681 25.16 -1.55 -4.93
C ASP A 681 23.65 -1.34 -4.97
N PRO A 682 23.02 -1.23 -6.16
CA PRO A 682 21.60 -0.84 -6.32
C PRO A 682 20.57 -1.77 -5.73
N LEU A 683 21.02 -2.86 -5.12
CA LEU A 683 20.15 -3.84 -4.47
C LEU A 683 20.30 -3.82 -2.95
N LEU A 684 21.02 -2.82 -2.42
CA LEU A 684 21.40 -2.65 -1.04
C LEU A 684 21.42 -1.17 -0.65
N ALA A 685 20.29 -0.71 -0.12
CA ALA A 685 20.07 0.64 0.41
C ALA A 685 21.10 1.16 1.44
N ASP A 686 22.06 0.37 1.87
CA ASP A 686 23.20 0.73 2.73
C ASP A 686 24.36 -0.17 2.31
N THR A 687 25.14 0.30 1.33
CA THR A 687 26.16 -0.49 0.62
C THR A 687 27.19 -1.09 1.56
N ASP A 688 27.56 -0.36 2.61
CA ASP A 688 28.59 -0.81 3.55
C ASP A 688 28.06 -1.50 4.82
N GLY A 689 26.74 -1.43 5.02
CA GLY A 689 25.95 -2.17 6.01
C GLY A 689 26.13 -1.67 7.43
N SER A 690 26.25 -0.36 7.60
CA SER A 690 26.63 0.33 8.84
C SER A 690 25.51 1.22 9.42
N GLY A 691 24.50 1.54 8.61
CA GLY A 691 23.17 1.97 9.06
C GLY A 691 22.68 3.31 8.53
N ALA A 692 23.47 4.06 7.75
CA ALA A 692 22.96 5.15 6.94
C ALA A 692 22.70 4.65 5.52
N ARG A 693 21.68 5.18 4.86
CA ARG A 693 21.38 4.86 3.46
C ARG A 693 22.33 5.58 2.51
N ASP A 694 22.63 5.01 1.34
CA ASP A 694 23.60 5.61 0.44
C ASP A 694 23.13 6.99 -0.02
N GLY A 695 21.83 7.16 -0.29
CA GLY A 695 21.22 8.48 -0.51
C GLY A 695 21.31 9.46 0.65
N SER A 696 21.26 9.01 1.90
CA SER A 696 21.48 9.91 3.03
C SER A 696 22.96 10.29 3.22
N GLU A 697 23.88 9.46 2.74
CA GLU A 697 25.32 9.72 2.76
C GLU A 697 25.75 10.64 1.62
N ASP A 698 25.14 10.48 0.44
CA ASP A 698 25.22 11.32 -0.74
C ASP A 698 23.93 12.14 -0.92
N TRP A 699 23.60 12.98 0.07
CA TRP A 699 22.31 13.68 0.18
C TRP A 699 21.92 14.60 -0.99
N ASN A 700 22.80 14.86 -1.96
CA ASN A 700 22.45 15.59 -3.18
C ASN A 700 22.37 14.68 -4.43
N LEU A 701 22.43 13.36 -4.19
CA LEU A 701 22.12 12.27 -5.10
C LEU A 701 22.98 12.26 -6.36
N ASN A 702 24.21 12.82 -6.31
CA ASN A 702 25.02 13.06 -7.50
C ASN A 702 26.08 12.00 -7.79
N GLY A 703 26.13 10.92 -7.01
CA GLY A 703 27.07 9.81 -7.13
C GLY A 703 28.50 10.14 -6.67
N LYS A 704 28.77 11.33 -6.12
CA LYS A 704 30.13 11.75 -5.71
C LYS A 704 30.16 12.33 -4.31
N VAL A 705 30.90 11.61 -3.45
CA VAL A 705 31.38 12.07 -2.13
C VAL A 705 32.02 13.47 -2.16
N ASP A 706 31.25 14.47 -1.74
CA ASP A 706 31.63 15.85 -1.57
C ASP A 706 32.21 16.16 -0.19
N ALA A 707 32.64 17.41 0.01
CA ALA A 707 33.34 17.81 1.24
C ALA A 707 32.42 17.89 2.47
N ASP A 708 31.12 17.94 2.26
CA ASP A 708 30.05 18.05 3.24
C ASP A 708 29.12 16.83 3.29
N GLU A 709 29.48 15.75 2.59
CA GLU A 709 28.85 14.42 2.60
C GLU A 709 29.66 13.42 3.45
N THR A 710 29.08 12.25 3.68
CA THR A 710 29.78 11.04 4.13
C THR A 710 30.06 10.14 2.94
N ASP A 711 30.87 9.10 3.12
CA ASP A 711 31.26 8.19 2.04
C ASP A 711 30.40 6.91 2.14
N PRO A 712 29.48 6.63 1.18
CA PRO A 712 28.58 5.46 1.20
C PRO A 712 29.30 4.09 1.25
N ASN A 713 30.61 4.08 1.05
CA ASN A 713 31.45 2.88 1.13
C ASN A 713 32.27 2.80 2.43
N LEU A 714 32.02 3.69 3.40
CA LEU A 714 32.77 3.82 4.64
C LEU A 714 31.88 3.95 5.89
N GLY A 715 31.59 2.78 6.49
CA GLY A 715 30.75 2.65 7.69
C GLY A 715 31.31 3.21 9.01
N SER A 716 32.21 4.19 8.95
CA SER A 716 32.84 4.80 10.12
C SER A 716 32.50 6.26 10.30
N ASP A 717 31.83 6.88 9.34
CA ASP A 717 31.41 8.28 9.33
C ASP A 717 29.90 8.49 9.29
N ASP A 718 29.09 7.44 9.16
CA ASP A 718 27.61 7.44 9.16
C ASP A 718 27.04 8.09 10.42
N ALA A 719 27.77 8.01 11.54
CA ALA A 719 27.37 8.72 12.76
C ALA A 719 27.36 10.26 12.61
N SER A 720 27.75 10.76 11.43
CA SER A 720 27.69 12.16 11.02
C SER A 720 26.45 12.47 10.17
N VAL A 721 25.79 11.46 9.61
CA VAL A 721 24.42 11.56 9.09
C VAL A 721 23.52 11.74 10.30
N VAL A 722 22.71 12.78 10.24
CA VAL A 722 21.74 13.11 11.29
C VAL A 722 20.38 12.77 10.71
N ASP A 723 19.60 12.05 11.50
CA ASP A 723 18.23 11.62 11.23
C ASP A 723 17.48 11.94 12.54
N THR A 724 16.62 12.95 12.50
CA THR A 724 16.11 13.63 13.68
C THR A 724 14.81 13.01 14.20
N ASP A 725 13.93 12.56 13.31
CA ASP A 725 12.66 11.88 13.63
C ASP A 725 12.78 10.34 13.64
N GLY A 726 13.80 9.77 13.00
CA GLY A 726 14.19 8.37 13.11
C GLY A 726 13.54 7.44 12.09
N ASP A 727 13.20 7.95 10.92
CA ASP A 727 12.47 7.25 9.85
C ASP A 727 13.38 6.52 8.84
N LYS A 728 14.71 6.77 8.92
CA LYS A 728 15.85 6.26 8.13
C LYS A 728 16.28 7.15 6.97
N LEU A 729 15.58 8.25 6.70
CA LEU A 729 16.04 9.31 5.83
C LEU A 729 16.86 10.32 6.65
N GLY A 730 17.89 10.92 6.04
CA GLY A 730 18.76 11.86 6.73
C GLY A 730 18.27 13.31 6.57
N ASP A 731 18.41 14.13 7.62
CA ASP A 731 17.96 15.54 7.69
C ASP A 731 18.36 16.39 6.46
N LYS A 732 19.48 16.06 5.82
CA LYS A 732 19.98 16.80 4.65
C LYS A 732 19.35 16.33 3.35
N LEU A 733 19.07 15.04 3.22
CA LEU A 733 18.40 14.47 2.06
C LEU A 733 16.95 14.92 2.08
N GLU A 734 16.27 14.80 3.21
CA GLU A 734 14.91 15.34 3.43
C GLU A 734 14.85 16.83 3.08
N ALA A 735 15.78 17.64 3.60
CA ALA A 735 15.83 19.06 3.26
C ALA A 735 16.21 19.35 1.80
N PHE A 736 16.81 18.39 1.08
CA PHE A 736 17.11 18.50 -0.35
C PHE A 736 15.90 18.11 -1.21
N LEU A 737 15.14 17.10 -0.77
CA LEU A 737 13.88 16.64 -1.34
C LEU A 737 12.67 17.44 -0.83
N HIS A 738 12.90 18.47 -0.01
CA HIS A 738 11.90 19.36 0.54
C HIS A 738 10.94 18.77 1.59
N ALA A 739 11.18 17.53 2.03
CA ALA A 739 10.59 16.91 3.23
C ALA A 739 10.91 17.67 4.52
N ASN A 740 10.19 17.36 5.60
CA ASN A 740 10.38 17.96 6.90
C ASN A 740 11.19 17.06 7.86
N PRO A 741 12.47 17.38 8.15
CA PRO A 741 13.36 16.55 8.99
C PRO A 741 12.94 16.29 10.45
N ASP A 742 11.82 16.88 10.89
CA ASP A 742 11.30 16.72 12.25
C ASP A 742 9.99 15.89 12.24
N ASP A 743 9.58 15.35 11.09
CA ASP A 743 8.30 14.69 10.82
C ASP A 743 8.46 13.51 9.88
N ALA A 744 8.43 12.30 10.42
CA ALA A 744 8.74 11.04 9.74
C ALA A 744 7.70 10.58 8.69
N ASP A 745 6.70 11.40 8.38
CA ASP A 745 5.54 11.11 7.52
C ASP A 745 5.06 12.49 7.02
N SER A 746 5.79 13.02 6.03
CA SER A 746 5.73 14.43 5.62
C SER A 746 4.42 14.78 4.90
N ASP A 747 3.80 13.82 4.21
CA ASP A 747 2.54 13.95 3.49
C ASP A 747 1.31 13.44 4.28
N ASP A 748 1.51 12.84 5.44
CA ASP A 748 0.45 12.33 6.32
C ASP A 748 -0.41 11.21 5.70
N ASP A 749 0.14 10.43 4.75
CA ASP A 749 -0.53 9.38 3.97
C ASP A 749 -0.61 8.02 4.71
N GLY A 750 0.26 7.82 5.71
CA GLY A 750 0.35 6.63 6.55
C GLY A 750 1.54 5.70 6.26
N VAL A 751 2.34 5.97 5.23
CA VAL A 751 3.70 5.52 5.03
C VAL A 751 4.65 6.50 5.73
N LEU A 752 5.94 6.19 5.83
CA LEU A 752 6.93 7.08 6.45
C LEU A 752 7.88 7.47 5.34
N ASP A 753 8.47 8.66 5.34
CA ASP A 753 9.33 9.12 4.23
C ASP A 753 10.46 8.10 3.94
N GLY A 754 11.05 7.52 5.00
CA GLY A 754 12.03 6.44 4.91
C GLY A 754 11.52 5.03 4.56
N ASP A 755 10.22 4.81 4.45
CA ASP A 755 9.58 3.56 4.03
C ASP A 755 8.87 3.69 2.65
N GLU A 756 8.92 4.85 2.00
CA GLU A 756 8.37 5.08 0.67
C GLU A 756 9.05 4.27 -0.43
N ALA A 757 8.27 3.97 -1.47
CA ALA A 757 8.79 3.48 -2.73
C ALA A 757 9.36 4.65 -3.53
N ASN A 758 10.53 4.46 -4.15
CA ASN A 758 11.18 5.47 -4.99
C ASN A 758 11.16 6.90 -4.38
N PRO A 759 11.65 7.10 -3.13
CA PRO A 759 11.36 8.31 -2.33
C PRO A 759 11.84 9.63 -2.96
N ALA A 760 12.82 9.59 -3.88
CA ALA A 760 13.35 10.75 -4.57
C ALA A 760 12.75 10.97 -5.96
N ASP A 761 11.87 10.06 -6.40
CA ASP A 761 11.26 10.07 -7.73
C ASP A 761 9.91 10.77 -7.75
N ASP A 762 9.50 11.21 -8.93
CA ASP A 762 8.20 11.86 -9.23
C ASP A 762 7.50 10.95 -10.25
N THR A 763 6.90 9.88 -9.74
CA THR A 763 6.47 8.71 -10.53
C THR A 763 5.36 9.06 -11.52
N ASP A 764 4.43 9.91 -11.11
CA ASP A 764 3.28 10.33 -11.90
C ASP A 764 3.51 11.63 -12.69
N GLY A 765 4.59 12.36 -12.38
CA GLY A 765 4.99 13.59 -13.05
C GLY A 765 4.18 14.81 -12.64
N ASP A 766 3.57 14.81 -11.45
CA ASP A 766 2.75 15.92 -10.93
C ASP A 766 3.60 17.07 -10.34
N GLY A 767 4.91 16.83 -10.16
CA GLY A 767 5.88 17.78 -9.66
C GLY A 767 6.22 17.65 -8.17
N LEU A 768 5.59 16.72 -7.46
CA LEU A 768 6.01 16.27 -6.14
C LEU A 768 6.82 14.98 -6.26
N VAL A 769 7.73 14.77 -5.31
CA VAL A 769 8.40 13.48 -5.18
C VAL A 769 7.56 12.57 -4.29
N CYS A 770 7.64 11.26 -4.46
CA CYS A 770 6.79 10.28 -3.78
C CYS A 770 6.72 10.47 -2.26
N LEU A 771 7.80 10.90 -1.58
CA LEU A 771 7.76 11.16 -0.13
C LEU A 771 6.93 12.38 0.32
N LEU A 772 6.53 13.22 -0.64
CA LEU A 772 5.65 14.39 -0.42
C LEU A 772 4.27 14.17 -1.05
N ASP A 773 4.05 13.02 -1.67
CA ASP A 773 2.88 12.72 -2.47
C ASP A 773 2.08 11.60 -1.81
N ALA A 774 0.80 11.86 -1.58
CA ALA A 774 -0.05 10.92 -0.86
C ALA A 774 -0.68 9.85 -1.76
N ASP A 775 -0.57 9.96 -3.09
CA ASP A 775 -1.15 9.09 -4.13
C ASP A 775 -0.16 9.02 -5.31
N SER A 776 1.04 8.47 -5.06
CA SER A 776 2.24 8.57 -5.93
C SER A 776 2.07 8.08 -7.38
N ASP A 777 0.98 7.39 -7.70
CA ASP A 777 0.65 6.91 -9.05
C ASP A 777 -0.69 7.42 -9.61
N ASN A 778 -1.34 8.35 -8.90
CA ASN A 778 -2.60 9.03 -9.27
C ASN A 778 -3.73 8.09 -9.68
N ASP A 779 -3.88 7.00 -8.93
CA ASP A 779 -4.91 6.02 -9.19
C ASP A 779 -6.19 6.26 -8.37
N GLY A 780 -6.08 7.11 -7.35
CA GLY A 780 -7.13 7.52 -6.42
C GLY A 780 -7.04 6.84 -5.04
N LEU A 781 -6.11 5.92 -4.84
CA LEU A 781 -5.91 5.13 -3.63
C LEU A 781 -4.57 5.50 -2.98
N PHE A 782 -4.62 6.24 -1.87
CA PHE A 782 -3.40 6.67 -1.17
C PHE A 782 -2.42 5.54 -0.82
N ASP A 783 -1.12 5.81 -0.93
CA ASP A 783 0.00 4.85 -0.83
C ASP A 783 -0.07 4.03 0.47
N GLY A 784 -0.39 4.70 1.59
CA GLY A 784 -0.62 4.07 2.89
C GLY A 784 -1.71 3.01 2.86
N THR A 785 -2.77 3.19 2.07
CA THR A 785 -3.83 2.19 1.87
C THR A 785 -3.32 1.00 1.06
N GLU A 786 -2.58 1.28 0.00
CA GLU A 786 -2.06 0.31 -0.97
C GLU A 786 -1.06 -0.64 -0.34
N VAL A 787 -0.11 -0.10 0.42
CA VAL A 787 0.88 -0.90 1.13
C VAL A 787 0.34 -1.46 2.45
N GLY A 788 -0.95 -1.21 2.77
CA GLY A 788 -1.73 -1.85 3.83
C GLY A 788 -1.51 -1.30 5.24
N LYS A 789 -1.21 0.01 5.34
CA LYS A 789 -1.10 0.79 6.58
C LYS A 789 -2.48 1.24 7.05
N ASN A 790 -2.55 1.72 8.30
CA ASN A 790 -3.83 1.97 8.99
C ASN A 790 -3.91 3.35 9.67
N CYS A 791 -3.06 4.30 9.26
CA CYS A 791 -2.96 5.66 9.80
C CYS A 791 -2.66 5.75 11.30
N LEU A 792 -2.27 4.65 11.97
CA LEU A 792 -2.08 4.65 13.42
C LEU A 792 -0.65 4.99 13.84
N ASP A 793 0.26 5.25 12.91
CA ASP A 793 1.58 5.72 13.27
C ASP A 793 1.46 7.10 13.97
N PRO A 794 2.22 7.35 15.05
CA PRO A 794 2.25 8.67 15.66
C PRO A 794 2.80 9.80 14.79
N ALA A 795 3.54 9.49 13.72
CA ALA A 795 3.99 10.46 12.72
C ALA A 795 2.78 10.95 11.90
N THR A 796 2.02 10.03 11.31
CA THR A 796 0.79 10.32 10.54
C THR A 796 -0.22 11.21 11.28
N ASN A 797 -0.39 12.43 10.80
CA ASN A 797 -1.43 13.34 11.23
C ASN A 797 -2.72 13.15 10.42
N GLN A 798 -3.55 12.22 10.93
CA GLN A 798 -4.92 11.94 10.45
C GLN A 798 -5.86 13.14 10.29
N SER A 799 -5.52 14.32 10.82
CA SER A 799 -6.34 15.52 10.62
C SER A 799 -6.01 16.31 9.36
N ALA A 800 -4.92 15.99 8.67
CA ALA A 800 -4.64 16.43 7.31
C ALA A 800 -5.65 15.83 6.33
N GLY A 801 -6.07 14.58 6.55
CA GLY A 801 -7.08 13.91 5.71
C GLY A 801 -6.49 13.08 4.57
N ARG A 802 -5.15 13.00 4.48
CA ARG A 802 -4.37 12.31 3.46
C ARG A 802 -4.13 10.82 3.73
N CYS A 803 -4.52 10.30 4.90
CA CYS A 803 -4.45 8.86 5.17
C CYS A 803 -5.83 8.20 5.22
N ARG A 804 -5.98 7.11 4.46
CA ARG A 804 -7.12 6.19 4.52
C ARG A 804 -6.68 4.86 5.12
N PRO A 805 -7.29 4.40 6.23
CA PRO A 805 -6.89 3.14 6.82
C PRO A 805 -7.31 1.99 5.91
N ASP A 806 -6.36 1.13 5.54
CA ASP A 806 -6.69 -0.12 4.88
C ASP A 806 -7.58 -0.99 5.78
N ALA A 807 -8.79 -1.27 5.29
CA ALA A 807 -9.85 -2.00 5.97
C ALA A 807 -9.59 -3.51 6.04
N ASN A 808 -8.68 -4.03 5.22
CA ASN A 808 -8.30 -5.44 5.18
C ASN A 808 -6.99 -5.73 5.95
N HIS A 809 -6.18 -4.71 6.23
CA HIS A 809 -4.91 -4.73 6.98
C HIS A 809 -3.76 -5.52 6.28
N GLY A 810 -3.53 -5.27 4.99
CA GLY A 810 -2.43 -5.73 4.15
C GLY A 810 -2.68 -7.08 3.49
N VAL A 811 -3.95 -7.47 3.33
CA VAL A 811 -4.40 -8.70 2.68
C VAL A 811 -4.37 -8.57 1.17
N THR A 812 -5.03 -7.53 0.66
CA THR A 812 -4.83 -7.02 -0.69
C THR A 812 -3.88 -5.85 -0.53
N LYS A 813 -2.83 -5.85 -1.34
CA LYS A 813 -1.86 -4.78 -1.45
C LYS A 813 -1.66 -4.51 -2.92
N THR A 814 -1.47 -3.26 -3.24
CA THR A 814 -1.17 -2.72 -4.56
C THR A 814 0.17 -1.98 -4.46
N SER A 815 0.71 -1.59 -5.60
CA SER A 815 1.94 -0.81 -5.69
C SER A 815 1.60 0.66 -5.53
N ALA A 816 2.36 1.39 -4.71
CA ALA A 816 2.22 2.84 -4.54
C ALA A 816 2.63 3.65 -5.78
N VAL A 817 3.39 3.02 -6.67
CA VAL A 817 4.07 3.66 -7.80
C VAL A 817 3.61 3.06 -9.14
N MET A 818 2.56 2.24 -9.13
CA MET A 818 2.04 1.61 -10.34
C MET A 818 0.51 1.58 -10.32
N ARG A 819 -0.05 2.53 -11.06
CA ARG A 819 -1.49 2.80 -11.20
C ARG A 819 -2.40 1.58 -11.46
N ASP A 820 -1.85 0.49 -11.99
CA ASP A 820 -2.55 -0.77 -12.30
C ASP A 820 -1.63 -1.93 -11.95
N THR A 821 -1.70 -2.40 -10.70
CA THR A 821 -0.82 -3.43 -10.12
C THR A 821 -0.80 -4.74 -10.92
N ASP A 822 -1.90 -5.08 -11.58
CA ASP A 822 -2.03 -6.37 -12.29
C ASP A 822 -1.90 -6.28 -13.82
N GLY A 823 -1.91 -5.05 -14.35
CA GLY A 823 -1.73 -4.72 -15.76
C GLY A 823 -2.93 -5.12 -16.65
N GLY A 824 -4.12 -5.30 -16.08
CA GLY A 824 -5.32 -5.71 -16.81
C GLY A 824 -6.11 -4.55 -17.43
N GLY A 825 -5.72 -3.30 -17.13
CA GLY A 825 -6.15 -2.07 -17.78
C GLY A 825 -7.22 -1.27 -17.03
N ALA A 826 -7.43 -1.53 -15.74
CA ALA A 826 -8.21 -0.67 -14.84
C ALA A 826 -7.31 -0.27 -13.67
N SER A 827 -7.41 0.98 -13.20
CA SER A 827 -6.60 1.41 -12.05
C SER A 827 -7.03 0.72 -10.76
N ASP A 828 -6.12 0.59 -9.79
CA ASP A 828 -6.40 -0.09 -8.53
C ASP A 828 -7.51 0.63 -7.74
N GLY A 829 -7.53 1.96 -7.73
CA GLY A 829 -8.62 2.79 -7.21
C GLY A 829 -9.95 2.59 -7.96
N SER A 830 -9.92 2.35 -9.28
CA SER A 830 -11.13 2.04 -10.07
C SER A 830 -11.70 0.65 -9.77
N GLU A 831 -10.82 -0.26 -9.37
CA GLU A 831 -11.14 -1.61 -8.93
C GLU A 831 -11.64 -1.63 -7.48
N ASP A 832 -11.05 -0.83 -6.59
CA ASP A 832 -11.46 -0.54 -5.21
C ASP A 832 -12.21 0.80 -5.08
N VAL A 833 -13.40 0.83 -5.67
CA VAL A 833 -14.30 1.99 -5.71
C VAL A 833 -14.48 2.70 -4.36
N ASN A 834 -14.36 1.99 -3.25
CA ASN A 834 -14.60 2.59 -1.94
C ASN A 834 -13.33 3.15 -1.27
N LEU A 835 -12.17 2.81 -1.82
CA LEU A 835 -10.82 3.28 -1.53
C LEU A 835 -10.41 2.96 -0.09
N ASP A 836 -10.67 1.71 0.31
CA ASP A 836 -10.38 1.20 1.65
C ASP A 836 -9.43 -0.01 1.64
N GLY A 837 -8.82 -0.31 0.50
CA GLY A 837 -7.94 -1.45 0.25
C GLY A 837 -8.65 -2.81 0.27
N LEU A 838 -9.91 -2.92 0.71
CA LEU A 838 -10.62 -4.18 0.85
C LEU A 838 -11.44 -4.50 -0.38
N VAL A 839 -11.12 -5.60 -1.08
CA VAL A 839 -11.99 -6.15 -2.15
C VAL A 839 -13.38 -6.51 -1.62
N ASP A 840 -14.35 -5.64 -1.88
CA ASP A 840 -15.68 -5.65 -1.28
C ASP A 840 -16.75 -6.18 -2.26
N PRO A 841 -17.94 -6.60 -1.80
CA PRO A 841 -18.98 -7.12 -2.70
C PRO A 841 -19.55 -6.08 -3.68
N GLY A 842 -18.99 -6.01 -4.88
CA GLY A 842 -19.42 -5.06 -5.92
C GLY A 842 -18.25 -4.40 -6.67
N GLU A 843 -17.05 -4.55 -6.12
CA GLU A 843 -15.74 -4.18 -6.66
C GLU A 843 -15.10 -5.32 -7.45
N THR A 844 -13.99 -4.99 -8.09
CA THR A 844 -13.04 -5.94 -8.71
C THR A 844 -11.82 -6.09 -7.79
N ASP A 845 -10.83 -6.86 -8.22
CA ASP A 845 -9.74 -7.31 -7.35
C ASP A 845 -8.44 -6.80 -7.98
N PRO A 846 -7.84 -5.70 -7.45
CA PRO A 846 -6.69 -4.97 -8.03
C PRO A 846 -5.44 -5.81 -8.33
N THR A 847 -5.44 -7.10 -7.97
CA THR A 847 -4.31 -8.02 -8.12
C THR A 847 -4.61 -9.13 -9.13
N LYS A 848 -5.64 -8.94 -9.95
CA LYS A 848 -6.21 -9.96 -10.83
C LYS A 848 -6.83 -9.43 -12.14
N GLU A 849 -5.98 -9.35 -13.17
CA GLU A 849 -6.21 -9.00 -14.60
C GLU A 849 -7.47 -9.58 -15.32
N SER A 850 -8.09 -10.59 -14.73
CA SER A 850 -9.18 -11.35 -15.35
C SER A 850 -10.56 -10.70 -15.18
N ASP A 851 -10.68 -9.64 -14.38
CA ASP A 851 -11.96 -8.99 -14.09
C ASP A 851 -12.09 -7.50 -14.32
N ASP A 852 -11.03 -6.85 -14.73
CA ASP A 852 -10.90 -5.47 -15.15
C ASP A 852 -11.92 -5.12 -16.23
N GLY A 853 -12.20 -6.06 -17.13
CA GLY A 853 -13.25 -5.91 -18.14
C GLY A 853 -14.68 -5.77 -17.57
N LYS A 854 -14.86 -5.75 -16.24
CA LYS A 854 -16.09 -5.40 -15.54
C LYS A 854 -16.10 -3.95 -15.05
N VAL A 855 -14.95 -3.30 -14.90
CA VAL A 855 -14.83 -1.87 -14.70
C VAL A 855 -15.33 -1.21 -15.99
N THR A 856 -16.18 -0.20 -15.83
CA THR A 856 -16.77 0.54 -16.96
C THR A 856 -16.25 1.95 -16.84
N ASP A 857 -15.64 2.43 -17.92
CA ASP A 857 -15.15 3.77 -18.13
C ASP A 857 -15.85 4.26 -19.41
N SER A 858 -16.75 5.24 -19.27
CA SER A 858 -17.76 5.57 -20.28
C SER A 858 -17.31 6.66 -21.25
N ASP A 859 -16.43 7.55 -20.85
CA ASP A 859 -15.84 8.65 -21.63
C ASP A 859 -14.37 8.41 -22.01
N GLY A 860 -13.67 7.51 -21.31
CA GLY A 860 -12.40 6.94 -21.73
C GLY A 860 -11.17 7.72 -21.27
N ASP A 861 -11.23 8.38 -20.10
CA ASP A 861 -10.12 9.16 -19.53
C ASP A 861 -9.19 8.35 -18.61
N GLY A 862 -9.58 7.15 -18.22
CA GLY A 862 -8.78 6.26 -17.36
C GLY A 862 -9.37 6.04 -15.97
N LEU A 863 -10.39 6.78 -15.55
CA LEU A 863 -11.13 6.52 -14.32
C LEU A 863 -12.41 5.71 -14.58
N GLY A 864 -12.76 4.82 -13.66
CA GLY A 864 -14.00 4.05 -13.77
C GLY A 864 -15.23 4.84 -13.32
N ASP A 865 -16.37 4.68 -14.02
CA ASP A 865 -17.67 5.32 -13.74
C ASP A 865 -18.07 5.36 -12.25
N LYS A 866 -17.72 4.28 -11.53
CA LYS A 866 -18.07 4.12 -10.11
C LYS A 866 -17.14 4.91 -9.19
N LEU A 867 -15.85 4.95 -9.51
CA LEU A 867 -14.85 5.74 -8.80
C LEU A 867 -15.16 7.21 -9.00
N GLU A 868 -15.35 7.67 -10.23
CA GLU A 868 -15.71 9.06 -10.54
C GLU A 868 -16.94 9.54 -9.76
N THR A 869 -18.01 8.74 -9.76
CA THR A 869 -19.21 9.02 -8.96
C THR A 869 -18.92 9.13 -7.45
N LYS A 870 -17.92 8.41 -6.96
CA LYS A 870 -17.51 8.37 -5.55
C LYS A 870 -16.65 9.59 -5.20
N ILE A 871 -15.70 9.98 -6.05
CA ILE A 871 -14.77 11.08 -5.79
C ILE A 871 -15.40 12.44 -6.11
N GLY A 872 -16.20 12.55 -7.18
CA GLY A 872 -16.98 13.77 -7.43
C GLY A 872 -17.17 14.14 -8.89
N SER A 873 -16.45 13.49 -9.79
CA SER A 873 -16.50 13.69 -11.24
C SER A 873 -17.75 13.13 -11.93
N ASP A 874 -18.01 13.57 -13.18
CA ASP A 874 -19.10 13.08 -14.01
C ASP A 874 -18.60 11.97 -14.96
N PRO A 875 -19.06 10.71 -14.79
CA PRO A 875 -18.65 9.54 -15.60
C PRO A 875 -18.75 9.63 -17.12
N HIS A 876 -19.31 10.72 -17.64
CA HIS A 876 -19.61 10.92 -19.04
C HIS A 876 -19.03 12.23 -19.57
N ASP A 877 -18.15 12.86 -18.80
CA ASP A 877 -17.46 14.11 -19.08
C ASP A 877 -16.01 13.99 -18.60
N ALA A 878 -15.14 13.50 -19.49
CA ALA A 878 -13.71 13.24 -19.24
C ALA A 878 -12.84 14.45 -18.82
N ASP A 879 -13.44 15.60 -18.55
CA ASP A 879 -12.85 16.86 -18.07
C ASP A 879 -14.00 17.59 -17.35
N THR A 880 -14.27 17.17 -16.11
CA THR A 880 -15.48 17.52 -15.35
C THR A 880 -15.56 19.03 -15.09
N ASP A 881 -14.43 19.67 -14.85
CA ASP A 881 -14.33 21.06 -14.43
C ASP A 881 -13.94 22.05 -15.56
N ASP A 882 -13.55 21.54 -16.73
CA ASP A 882 -13.12 22.27 -17.94
C ASP A 882 -11.88 23.14 -17.74
N ASP A 883 -10.94 22.68 -16.95
CA ASP A 883 -9.67 23.36 -16.67
C ASP A 883 -8.59 23.11 -17.75
N GLY A 884 -8.78 22.06 -18.57
CA GLY A 884 -7.89 21.65 -19.65
C GLY A 884 -7.07 20.38 -19.38
N LEU A 885 -7.20 19.79 -18.19
CA LEU A 885 -6.72 18.48 -17.79
C LEU A 885 -7.88 17.46 -17.90
N LEU A 886 -7.59 16.16 -17.97
CA LEU A 886 -8.64 15.13 -17.96
C LEU A 886 -8.74 14.57 -16.55
N ASP A 887 -9.92 14.17 -16.10
CA ASP A 887 -10.16 13.66 -14.74
C ASP A 887 -9.17 12.53 -14.37
N GLY A 888 -8.85 11.66 -15.32
CA GLY A 888 -7.88 10.57 -15.14
C GLY A 888 -6.40 10.92 -15.27
N ASP A 889 -6.07 12.17 -15.60
CA ASP A 889 -4.71 12.73 -15.62
C ASP A 889 -4.50 13.73 -14.45
N GLU A 890 -5.47 13.86 -13.54
CA GLU A 890 -5.38 14.76 -12.40
C GLU A 890 -4.54 14.22 -11.25
N ALA A 891 -3.85 15.15 -10.56
CA ALA A 891 -3.02 14.88 -9.41
C ALA A 891 -3.86 14.64 -8.15
N ASN A 892 -3.56 13.56 -7.44
CA ASN A 892 -4.24 13.12 -6.23
C ASN A 892 -5.78 13.19 -6.38
N PRO A 893 -6.40 12.51 -7.34
CA PRO A 893 -7.77 12.82 -7.81
C PRO A 893 -8.85 12.63 -6.73
N SER A 894 -8.55 11.87 -5.67
CA SER A 894 -9.48 11.63 -4.56
C SER A 894 -9.31 12.58 -3.36
N GLU A 895 -8.36 13.51 -3.43
CA GLU A 895 -8.06 14.52 -2.41
C GLU A 895 -8.88 15.80 -2.55
N ASP A 896 -8.79 16.68 -1.55
CA ASP A 896 -9.38 18.04 -1.47
C ASP A 896 -8.27 18.95 -0.95
N THR A 897 -7.31 19.27 -1.82
CA THR A 897 -6.01 19.85 -1.45
C THR A 897 -6.17 21.23 -0.80
N ASP A 898 -7.00 22.12 -1.33
CA ASP A 898 -7.24 23.46 -0.76
C ASP A 898 -8.26 23.47 0.42
N GLY A 899 -9.01 22.38 0.61
CA GLY A 899 -9.97 22.17 1.67
C GLY A 899 -11.29 22.95 1.49
N ASP A 900 -11.65 23.34 0.27
CA ASP A 900 -12.92 24.02 -0.04
C ASP A 900 -14.14 23.07 -0.05
N GLY A 901 -13.88 21.76 -0.14
CA GLY A 901 -14.87 20.69 -0.14
C GLY A 901 -15.25 20.18 -1.53
N VAL A 902 -14.50 20.54 -2.57
CA VAL A 902 -14.46 19.90 -3.89
C VAL A 902 -13.18 19.07 -3.94
N THR A 903 -13.24 17.91 -4.58
CA THR A 903 -12.05 17.08 -4.78
C THR A 903 -11.27 17.59 -5.99
N ASN A 904 -9.96 17.36 -6.01
CA ASN A 904 -9.07 17.80 -7.10
C ASN A 904 -9.70 17.51 -8.47
N VAL A 905 -10.15 16.27 -8.71
CA VAL A 905 -10.82 15.78 -9.96
C VAL A 905 -12.03 16.58 -10.47
N ALA A 906 -12.51 17.57 -9.72
CA ALA A 906 -13.62 18.42 -10.08
C ALA A 906 -13.39 19.90 -9.69
N ASP A 907 -12.16 20.25 -9.32
CA ASP A 907 -11.75 21.58 -8.90
C ASP A 907 -10.68 22.15 -9.86
N PRO A 908 -11.00 23.18 -10.65
CA PRO A 908 -10.10 23.64 -11.72
C PRO A 908 -8.84 24.38 -11.22
N ASP A 909 -8.60 24.46 -9.91
CA ASP A 909 -7.53 25.19 -9.20
C ASP A 909 -7.27 24.46 -7.87
N SER A 910 -6.72 23.24 -7.95
CA SER A 910 -6.70 22.25 -6.85
C SER A 910 -6.02 22.75 -5.55
N ASP A 911 -5.02 23.63 -5.66
CA ASP A 911 -4.32 24.23 -4.52
C ASP A 911 -4.78 25.66 -4.15
N GLY A 912 -5.69 26.24 -4.95
CA GLY A 912 -6.31 27.53 -4.73
C GLY A 912 -5.38 28.73 -4.84
N ASP A 913 -4.28 28.59 -5.58
CA ASP A 913 -3.27 29.63 -5.78
C ASP A 913 -3.66 30.66 -6.85
N GLY A 914 -4.59 30.27 -7.73
CA GLY A 914 -5.18 31.07 -8.78
C GLY A 914 -4.73 30.74 -10.20
N LEU A 915 -3.75 29.87 -10.41
CA LEU A 915 -3.56 29.17 -11.68
C LEU A 915 -4.62 28.06 -11.81
N PHE A 916 -4.73 27.47 -13.00
CA PHE A 916 -5.62 26.34 -13.21
C PHE A 916 -4.75 25.15 -13.57
N ASP A 917 -5.08 23.96 -13.08
CA ASP A 917 -4.20 22.78 -13.09
C ASP A 917 -3.70 22.46 -14.51
N GLY A 918 -4.58 22.53 -15.50
CA GLY A 918 -4.23 22.40 -16.92
C GLY A 918 -3.23 23.46 -17.40
N THR A 919 -3.27 24.69 -16.90
CA THR A 919 -2.27 25.74 -17.20
C THR A 919 -0.91 25.40 -16.57
N GLU A 920 -0.94 24.89 -15.34
CA GLU A 920 0.26 24.54 -14.57
C GLU A 920 1.02 23.38 -15.21
N LEU A 921 0.31 22.38 -15.74
CA LEU A 921 0.89 21.29 -16.52
C LEU A 921 1.12 21.63 -18.01
N GLY A 922 1.03 22.91 -18.36
CA GLY A 922 1.37 23.45 -19.68
C GLY A 922 0.42 23.06 -20.82
N LYS A 923 -0.85 22.79 -20.52
CA LYS A 923 -1.89 22.45 -21.50
C LYS A 923 -2.41 23.71 -22.21
N ASP A 924 -2.76 23.56 -23.49
CA ASP A 924 -3.14 24.68 -24.37
C ASP A 924 -4.67 24.82 -24.58
N CYS A 925 -5.48 24.23 -23.69
CA CYS A 925 -6.94 24.11 -23.78
C CYS A 925 -7.45 23.49 -25.09
N SER A 926 -6.62 22.73 -25.81
CA SER A 926 -7.01 22.12 -27.09
C SER A 926 -7.72 20.77 -26.95
N GLU A 927 -7.82 20.26 -25.73
CA GLU A 927 -8.52 19.00 -25.46
C GLU A 927 -9.99 19.08 -25.82
N ALA A 928 -10.45 17.98 -26.40
CA ALA A 928 -11.73 17.94 -27.10
C ALA A 928 -12.92 17.92 -26.14
N ASN A 929 -12.68 17.50 -24.90
CA ASN A 929 -13.67 17.36 -23.85
C ASN A 929 -13.83 18.67 -23.06
N THR A 930 -12.76 19.47 -22.90
CA THR A 930 -12.78 20.81 -22.30
C THR A 930 -13.75 21.81 -22.95
N ASP A 931 -14.83 22.19 -22.24
CA ASP A 931 -15.71 23.31 -22.57
C ASP A 931 -15.11 24.66 -22.17
N ASN A 932 -14.20 25.12 -23.02
CA ASN A 932 -13.64 26.47 -23.09
C ASN A 932 -14.67 27.63 -22.96
N SER A 933 -15.98 27.39 -23.10
CA SER A 933 -17.01 28.41 -22.89
C SER A 933 -17.37 28.66 -21.43
N LYS A 934 -17.04 27.74 -20.50
CA LYS A 934 -17.11 27.97 -19.04
C LYS A 934 -16.05 28.97 -18.58
N GLY A 935 -14.91 29.02 -19.27
CA GLY A 935 -13.83 29.97 -19.02
C GLY A 935 -12.98 29.61 -17.81
N LEU A 936 -12.86 28.31 -17.56
CA LEU A 936 -12.07 27.67 -16.50
C LEU A 936 -10.74 27.10 -17.03
N CYS A 937 -10.49 27.14 -18.34
CA CYS A 937 -9.16 26.85 -18.90
C CYS A 937 -8.51 28.14 -19.42
N ILE A 938 -7.24 28.37 -19.08
CA ILE A 938 -6.39 29.40 -19.68
C ILE A 938 -5.24 28.73 -20.41
N ALA A 939 -5.19 28.89 -21.73
CA ALA A 939 -4.19 28.19 -22.53
C ALA A 939 -2.79 28.67 -22.17
N ASP A 940 -1.92 27.74 -21.78
CA ASP A 940 -0.52 28.02 -21.57
C ASP A 940 0.16 28.45 -22.89
N VAL A 941 0.92 29.54 -22.78
CA VAL A 941 1.65 30.19 -23.88
C VAL A 941 3.14 29.81 -23.87
N ASP A 942 3.65 29.21 -22.78
CA ASP A 942 5.00 28.71 -22.59
C ASP A 942 5.05 27.36 -21.83
N PRO A 943 4.92 26.21 -22.53
CA PRO A 943 4.91 24.86 -21.94
C PRO A 943 6.28 24.39 -21.44
N THR A 944 7.16 25.33 -21.11
CA THR A 944 8.45 25.08 -20.46
C THR A 944 8.51 25.65 -19.05
N THR A 945 7.47 26.36 -18.62
CA THR A 945 7.30 26.84 -17.26
C THR A 945 6.04 26.16 -16.73
N VAL A 946 6.25 25.05 -16.02
CA VAL A 946 5.20 24.26 -15.38
C VAL A 946 5.30 24.40 -13.87
N THR A 947 4.18 24.29 -13.18
CA THR A 947 4.05 24.31 -11.71
C THR A 947 3.24 23.09 -11.26
N CYS A 948 3.22 22.82 -9.97
CA CYS A 948 2.54 21.66 -9.40
C CYS A 948 1.08 22.01 -9.02
N PRO A 949 0.05 21.36 -9.61
CA PRO A 949 -1.36 21.69 -9.38
C PRO A 949 -1.84 21.60 -7.92
N ILE A 950 -1.14 20.80 -7.11
CA ILE A 950 -1.51 20.52 -5.73
C ILE A 950 -0.56 21.20 -4.74
N HIS A 951 0.34 22.08 -5.20
CA HIS A 951 1.30 22.78 -4.37
C HIS A 951 1.46 24.27 -4.75
N SER A 952 0.74 25.11 -3.99
CA SER A 952 0.56 26.55 -4.23
C SER A 952 1.79 27.48 -4.30
N ASP A 953 3.02 26.95 -4.20
CA ASP A 953 4.29 27.70 -4.22
C ASP A 953 5.41 26.75 -4.68
N THR A 954 5.46 26.45 -5.99
CA THR A 954 6.32 25.40 -6.57
C THR A 954 7.81 25.58 -6.25
N ASP A 955 8.31 26.81 -6.07
CA ASP A 955 9.73 27.06 -5.76
C ASP A 955 10.05 27.30 -4.27
N TRP A 956 9.03 27.31 -3.42
CA TRP A 956 9.13 27.44 -1.97
C TRP A 956 9.74 28.79 -1.53
N GLY A 957 9.65 29.81 -2.39
CA GLY A 957 10.12 31.18 -2.18
C GLY A 957 9.22 32.00 -1.26
N GLY A 958 7.97 31.58 -1.10
CA GLY A 958 6.94 32.19 -0.26
C GLY A 958 5.95 33.08 -1.02
N ALA A 959 5.96 33.07 -2.35
CA ALA A 959 4.95 33.68 -3.20
C ALA A 959 4.22 32.60 -3.99
N LEU A 960 2.89 32.69 -4.04
CA LEU A 960 2.10 31.72 -4.78
C LEU A 960 2.33 31.86 -6.29
N ASP A 961 2.30 30.75 -7.02
CA ASP A 961 2.61 30.67 -8.46
C ASP A 961 1.65 31.56 -9.27
N GLY A 962 0.34 31.53 -9.00
CA GLY A 962 -0.64 32.46 -9.57
C GLY A 962 -0.44 33.92 -9.20
N ALA A 963 0.26 34.22 -8.09
CA ALA A 963 0.68 35.58 -7.76
C ALA A 963 1.98 36.01 -8.45
N GLU A 964 2.71 35.07 -9.02
CA GLU A 964 3.94 35.24 -9.78
C GLU A 964 3.63 35.39 -11.27
N ASP A 965 2.68 34.61 -11.79
CA ASP A 965 2.09 34.71 -13.12
C ASP A 965 0.77 35.53 -13.12
N LEU A 966 0.90 36.86 -13.18
CA LEU A 966 -0.22 37.81 -13.09
C LEU A 966 -1.26 37.76 -14.23
N ASN A 967 -0.96 37.10 -15.35
CA ASN A 967 -1.88 36.89 -16.46
C ASN A 967 -2.34 35.45 -16.59
N HIS A 968 -1.79 34.54 -15.78
CA HIS A 968 -2.20 33.16 -15.62
C HIS A 968 -2.13 32.43 -16.96
N ASP A 969 -1.09 32.72 -17.76
CA ASP A 969 -0.91 32.15 -19.10
C ASP A 969 0.36 31.31 -19.25
N GLY A 970 0.94 30.90 -18.11
CA GLY A 970 2.13 30.05 -17.96
C GLY A 970 3.42 30.70 -18.47
N ALA A 971 3.34 31.85 -19.15
CA ALA A 971 4.49 32.45 -19.80
C ALA A 971 5.26 33.40 -18.90
N LYS A 972 6.51 33.05 -18.61
CA LYS A 972 7.46 33.99 -18.00
C LYS A 972 7.74 35.19 -18.91
N THR A 973 7.14 36.35 -18.61
CA THR A 973 7.51 37.61 -19.26
C THR A 973 8.35 38.53 -18.38
N ALA A 974 8.89 39.60 -18.96
CA ALA A 974 9.68 40.59 -18.20
C ALA A 974 8.84 41.45 -17.23
N LEU A 975 7.53 41.18 -17.11
CA LEU A 975 6.58 41.87 -16.24
C LEU A 975 5.99 40.96 -15.15
N GLU A 976 6.12 39.64 -15.28
CA GLU A 976 5.84 38.62 -14.26
C GLU A 976 7.11 38.25 -13.48
N ARG A 977 6.92 37.48 -12.40
CA ARG A 977 7.98 36.73 -11.72
C ARG A 977 8.05 35.32 -12.32
N ASP A 978 8.99 34.53 -11.83
CA ASP A 978 9.19 33.16 -12.29
C ASP A 978 8.78 32.23 -11.15
N PRO A 979 7.65 31.49 -11.29
CA PRO A 979 7.19 30.51 -10.28
C PRO A 979 8.21 29.42 -9.91
N LEU A 980 9.34 29.37 -10.63
CA LEU A 980 10.44 28.42 -10.47
C LEU A 980 11.75 29.08 -9.98
N ASP A 981 11.73 30.34 -9.52
CA ASP A 981 12.91 31.08 -9.00
C ASP A 981 12.63 31.86 -7.69
N ALA A 982 12.71 31.13 -6.57
CA ALA A 982 12.52 31.61 -5.21
C ALA A 982 13.35 32.86 -4.81
N ALA A 983 14.38 33.19 -5.59
CA ALA A 983 15.20 34.36 -5.37
C ALA A 983 14.50 35.68 -5.75
N ASP A 984 13.45 35.63 -6.58
CA ASP A 984 12.82 36.81 -7.16
C ASP A 984 11.57 37.31 -6.38
N ASP A 985 11.08 36.49 -5.44
CA ASP A 985 9.97 36.69 -4.50
C ASP A 985 10.00 37.99 -3.71
N ALA A 986 11.22 38.41 -3.38
CA ALA A 986 11.46 39.52 -2.49
C ALA A 986 11.06 40.90 -3.10
N ASN A 987 10.61 40.97 -4.36
CA ASN A 987 10.36 42.20 -5.10
C ASN A 987 8.94 42.35 -5.73
N GLU A 988 7.90 41.93 -5.03
CA GLU A 988 6.46 42.07 -5.36
C GLU A 988 6.05 43.35 -6.18
N PRO A 989 5.68 43.19 -7.47
CA PRO A 989 4.87 44.16 -8.21
C PRO A 989 3.37 44.01 -7.86
N GLU A 990 2.73 45.07 -7.36
CA GLU A 990 1.30 45.10 -6.95
C GLU A 990 0.33 45.19 -8.15
N CYS A 991 0.82 45.43 -9.38
CA CYS A 991 0.02 45.58 -10.60
C CYS A 991 0.86 45.68 -11.88
N THR A 992 0.27 45.32 -13.03
CA THR A 992 0.82 45.56 -14.37
C THR A 992 -0.12 46.42 -15.25
N LYS A 993 -1.43 46.35 -14.99
CA LYS A 993 -2.49 47.15 -15.64
C LYS A 993 -3.36 47.83 -14.59
N ASP A 994 -4.10 48.87 -15.00
CA ASP A 994 -4.91 49.64 -14.05
C ASP A 994 -6.02 48.79 -13.40
N ALA A 995 -6.51 47.76 -14.10
CA ALA A 995 -7.59 46.90 -13.63
C ALA A 995 -7.24 46.12 -12.35
N ASP A 996 -5.96 45.78 -12.18
CA ASP A 996 -5.44 45.05 -11.01
C ASP A 996 -5.58 45.89 -9.74
N CYS A 997 -5.57 47.23 -9.88
CA CYS A 997 -5.78 48.18 -8.78
C CYS A 997 -7.26 48.40 -8.41
N GLY A 998 -8.13 47.44 -8.73
CA GLY A 998 -9.56 47.43 -8.45
C GLY A 998 -10.44 47.88 -9.63
N GLY A 999 -11.76 47.87 -9.44
CA GLY A 999 -12.70 48.14 -10.54
C GLY A 999 -12.62 49.56 -11.13
N ALA A 1000 -13.25 49.78 -12.28
CA ALA A 1000 -13.16 50.99 -13.13
C ALA A 1000 -13.45 52.37 -12.47
N LYS A 1001 -13.82 52.42 -11.19
CA LYS A 1001 -14.01 53.66 -10.39
C LYS A 1001 -13.32 53.59 -9.02
N SER A 1002 -12.29 52.76 -8.88
CA SER A 1002 -11.55 52.53 -7.63
C SER A 1002 -10.84 53.80 -7.12
N GLY A 1003 -10.44 54.69 -8.04
CA GLY A 1003 -9.54 55.79 -7.72
C GLY A 1003 -8.10 55.35 -7.48
N LYS A 1004 -7.73 54.17 -7.99
CA LYS A 1004 -6.37 53.64 -8.00
C LYS A 1004 -6.01 53.19 -9.41
N VAL A 1005 -4.75 53.42 -9.77
CA VAL A 1005 -4.17 53.09 -11.09
C VAL A 1005 -2.79 52.50 -10.88
N CYS A 1006 -2.35 51.69 -11.83
CA CYS A 1006 -1.04 51.08 -11.77
C CYS A 1006 0.05 52.07 -12.20
N ASP A 1007 1.04 52.30 -11.33
CA ASP A 1007 2.23 53.06 -11.71
C ASP A 1007 3.18 52.18 -12.53
N ALA A 1008 3.24 52.41 -13.83
CA ALA A 1008 4.09 51.67 -14.77
C ALA A 1008 5.61 51.79 -14.50
N THR A 1009 6.04 52.58 -13.51
CA THR A 1009 7.45 52.72 -13.10
C THR A 1009 7.76 51.94 -11.83
N THR A 1010 6.80 51.88 -10.90
CA THR A 1010 7.00 51.22 -9.60
C THR A 1010 6.23 49.92 -9.47
N LEU A 1011 5.38 49.60 -10.46
CA LEU A 1011 4.47 48.46 -10.46
C LEU A 1011 3.70 48.36 -9.14
N LYS A 1012 3.18 49.51 -8.68
CA LYS A 1012 2.40 49.60 -7.43
C LYS A 1012 1.07 50.30 -7.65
N CYS A 1013 0.05 49.90 -6.91
CA CYS A 1013 -1.28 50.50 -6.99
C CYS A 1013 -1.31 51.83 -6.24
N VAL A 1014 -1.15 52.91 -7.01
CA VAL A 1014 -1.14 54.27 -6.47
C VAL A 1014 -2.51 54.91 -6.60
N ASP A 1015 -2.85 55.79 -5.66
CA ASP A 1015 -4.06 56.59 -5.76
C ASP A 1015 -4.01 57.47 -7.02
N GLY A 1016 -5.01 57.33 -7.89
CA GLY A 1016 -5.07 58.10 -9.13
C GLY A 1016 -6.17 57.65 -10.09
N CYS A 1017 -6.17 58.24 -11.28
CA CYS A 1017 -7.17 57.99 -12.31
C CYS A 1017 -6.66 58.26 -13.73
N ARG A 1018 -7.28 57.63 -14.73
CA ARG A 1018 -7.03 57.86 -16.17
C ARG A 1018 -8.36 57.83 -16.94
N GLU A 1019 -8.65 58.83 -17.77
CA GLU A 1019 -9.92 58.90 -18.54
C GLU A 1019 -9.90 58.12 -19.87
N SER A 1020 -8.73 57.67 -20.34
CA SER A 1020 -8.58 56.94 -21.61
C SER A 1020 -8.10 55.51 -21.36
N GLY A 1021 -9.05 54.62 -21.04
CA GLY A 1021 -8.79 53.18 -20.94
C GLY A 1021 -8.20 52.69 -19.61
N GLY A 1022 -8.22 53.51 -18.56
CA GLY A 1022 -7.78 53.13 -17.21
C GLY A 1022 -8.83 53.39 -16.14
N ASN A 1023 -8.50 53.11 -14.89
CA ASN A 1023 -9.41 53.27 -13.76
C ASN A 1023 -9.79 54.74 -13.52
N GLY A 1024 -11.09 54.99 -13.35
CA GLY A 1024 -11.66 56.29 -13.07
C GLY A 1024 -11.80 56.60 -11.58
N CYS A 1025 -12.30 57.79 -11.28
CA CYS A 1025 -12.52 58.22 -9.91
C CYS A 1025 -13.80 57.66 -9.27
N PRO A 1026 -13.82 57.50 -7.93
CA PRO A 1026 -15.03 57.16 -7.19
C PRO A 1026 -16.16 58.19 -7.41
N THR A 1027 -17.40 57.72 -7.24
CA THR A 1027 -18.62 58.51 -7.50
C THR A 1027 -18.59 59.90 -6.84
N GLY A 1028 -18.76 60.95 -7.65
CA GLY A 1028 -18.77 62.36 -7.21
C GLY A 1028 -17.45 63.12 -7.44
N LYS A 1029 -16.39 62.40 -7.79
CA LYS A 1029 -15.09 62.98 -8.13
C LYS A 1029 -14.83 62.96 -9.65
N ILE A 1030 -14.04 63.91 -10.12
CA ILE A 1030 -13.57 64.01 -11.50
C ILE A 1030 -12.05 63.79 -11.54
N CYS A 1031 -11.59 63.14 -12.60
CA CYS A 1031 -10.17 62.92 -12.81
C CYS A 1031 -9.50 64.20 -13.32
N THR A 1032 -8.31 64.53 -12.83
CA THR A 1032 -7.54 65.65 -13.40
C THR A 1032 -6.77 65.28 -14.66
N SER A 1033 -6.61 63.99 -14.95
CA SER A 1033 -5.99 63.51 -16.18
C SER A 1033 -7.02 63.27 -17.28
N ALA A 1034 -6.71 63.74 -18.49
CA ALA A 1034 -7.50 63.51 -19.71
C ALA A 1034 -6.77 62.58 -20.70
N ASN A 1035 -5.69 61.91 -20.27
CA ASN A 1035 -4.87 61.04 -21.09
C ASN A 1035 -4.33 59.85 -20.27
N THR A 1036 -3.28 59.19 -20.76
CA THR A 1036 -2.67 58.01 -20.13
C THR A 1036 -1.78 58.32 -18.92
N ALA A 1037 -1.58 59.59 -18.55
CA ALA A 1037 -0.84 59.93 -17.33
C ALA A 1037 -1.73 59.77 -16.09
N ILE A 1038 -1.12 59.41 -14.95
CA ILE A 1038 -1.82 59.30 -13.66
C ILE A 1038 -2.32 60.68 -13.21
N GLY A 1039 -3.64 60.82 -13.09
CA GLY A 1039 -4.31 62.00 -12.54
C GLY A 1039 -4.75 61.78 -11.09
N GLU A 1040 -5.22 62.85 -10.46
CA GLU A 1040 -5.80 62.85 -9.10
C GLU A 1040 -7.32 62.98 -9.15
N CYS A 1041 -8.01 62.39 -8.16
CA CYS A 1041 -9.46 62.49 -8.03
C CYS A 1041 -9.89 63.68 -7.17
N HIS A 1042 -10.59 64.66 -7.78
CA HIS A 1042 -11.08 65.86 -7.09
C HIS A 1042 -12.59 65.93 -7.02
N ASP A 1043 -13.10 66.54 -5.94
CA ASP A 1043 -14.52 66.84 -5.81
C ASP A 1043 -14.95 67.88 -6.86
N SER A 1044 -16.03 67.58 -7.56
CA SER A 1044 -16.60 68.43 -8.60
C SER A 1044 -17.24 69.70 -7.97
N SER A 1045 -16.42 70.74 -7.73
CA SER A 1045 -16.86 72.03 -7.18
C SER A 1045 -16.85 73.15 -8.23
N ALA A 1046 -18.06 73.58 -8.59
CA ALA A 1046 -18.35 74.59 -9.60
C ALA A 1046 -18.10 76.04 -9.13
N SER A 1047 -17.61 76.89 -10.04
CA SER A 1047 -17.78 78.37 -10.04
C SER A 1047 -17.33 78.93 -11.40
N GLY A 1048 -18.06 79.73 -12.19
CA GLY A 1048 -19.37 80.37 -12.08
C GLY A 1048 -19.43 81.61 -13.01
N GLY A 1049 -20.50 81.73 -13.82
CA GLY A 1049 -21.01 82.99 -14.41
C GLY A 1049 -20.88 83.15 -15.94
N GLY A 1050 -21.93 83.39 -16.74
CA GLY A 1050 -23.34 83.61 -16.47
C GLY A 1050 -24.15 84.00 -17.73
N ASN A 1051 -25.46 84.20 -17.51
CA ASN A 1051 -26.54 84.77 -18.33
C ASN A 1051 -27.34 83.85 -19.28
N GLY A 1052 -28.67 83.79 -19.06
CA GLY A 1052 -29.61 83.73 -20.18
C GLY A 1052 -30.97 83.02 -20.06
N ALA A 1053 -31.79 83.36 -19.06
CA ALA A 1053 -33.26 83.50 -19.12
C ALA A 1053 -34.21 82.34 -19.57
N GLY A 1054 -35.16 82.04 -18.66
CA GLY A 1054 -36.54 81.54 -18.92
C GLY A 1054 -36.77 80.08 -18.50
N GLY A 1055 -37.74 79.67 -17.68
CA GLY A 1055 -38.86 80.31 -16.98
C GLY A 1055 -39.56 79.24 -16.11
N ASP A 1056 -40.34 79.69 -15.13
CA ASP A 1056 -41.00 78.99 -14.01
C ASP A 1056 -41.75 77.67 -14.27
N GLY A 1057 -41.82 76.83 -13.22
CA GLY A 1057 -43.01 76.02 -12.89
C GLY A 1057 -42.77 74.64 -12.27
N SER A 1058 -42.65 74.56 -10.95
CA SER A 1058 -42.62 73.30 -10.16
C SER A 1058 -44.01 72.64 -10.05
N SER A 1059 -44.10 71.31 -10.21
CA SER A 1059 -44.59 70.37 -9.16
C SER A 1059 -44.98 68.98 -9.73
N GLY A 1060 -44.45 67.90 -9.11
CA GLY A 1060 -45.27 66.81 -8.57
C GLY A 1060 -45.60 65.58 -9.43
N SER A 1061 -44.86 64.49 -9.16
CA SER A 1061 -45.32 63.10 -8.89
C SER A 1061 -45.99 62.22 -9.96
N SER A 1062 -45.45 61.00 -10.00
CA SER A 1062 -46.05 59.66 -10.24
C SER A 1062 -46.43 59.19 -11.65
N ASP A 1063 -45.90 57.99 -11.92
CA ASP A 1063 -46.36 56.87 -12.75
C ASP A 1063 -46.07 56.84 -14.26
N GLY A 1064 -45.36 55.78 -14.67
CA GLY A 1064 -45.20 55.40 -16.07
C GLY A 1064 -44.05 54.44 -16.42
N CYS A 1065 -43.72 53.45 -15.59
CA CYS A 1065 -42.97 52.28 -16.07
C CYS A 1065 -43.94 51.32 -16.77
N SER A 1066 -43.64 51.03 -18.04
CA SER A 1066 -44.22 49.94 -18.81
C SER A 1066 -43.20 48.81 -18.86
N CYS A 1067 -43.50 47.70 -18.18
CA CYS A 1067 -43.31 46.34 -18.70
C CYS A 1067 -44.40 45.45 -18.09
N SER A 1068 -45.26 44.90 -18.94
CA SER A 1068 -46.24 43.82 -18.67
C SER A 1068 -45.49 42.55 -18.23
N LEU A 1069 -45.87 41.86 -17.13
CA LEU A 1069 -46.82 40.72 -17.05
C LEU A 1069 -46.44 39.57 -18.01
N ILE A 1070 -46.23 38.32 -17.58
CA ILE A 1070 -47.13 37.46 -16.76
C ILE A 1070 -46.31 36.21 -16.28
N THR A 1071 -46.22 35.93 -14.96
CA THR A 1071 -46.91 34.87 -14.15
C THR A 1071 -46.23 33.49 -14.15
N THR A 1072 -46.16 32.68 -13.08
CA THR A 1072 -46.93 32.57 -11.80
C THR A 1072 -46.17 31.59 -10.87
N HIS A 1073 -45.99 31.91 -9.57
CA HIS A 1073 -46.61 31.28 -8.35
C HIS A 1073 -46.14 29.83 -8.04
N ASP A 1074 -45.91 29.38 -6.81
CA ASP A 1074 -46.27 29.83 -5.44
C ASP A 1074 -45.36 29.08 -4.43
N GLU A 1075 -44.75 29.75 -3.45
CA GLU A 1075 -45.09 29.74 -2.01
C GLU A 1075 -44.70 28.48 -1.19
N ALA A 1076 -43.82 28.68 -0.20
CA ALA A 1076 -44.00 28.14 1.15
C ALA A 1076 -43.39 29.07 2.22
N ASN A 1077 -44.28 29.64 3.04
CA ASN A 1077 -44.01 30.44 4.24
C ASN A 1077 -43.90 29.54 5.48
N GLY A 1078 -42.90 29.81 6.32
CA GLY A 1078 -43.00 29.88 7.80
C GLY A 1078 -43.15 28.57 8.59
N LEU A 1079 -42.91 28.52 9.90
CA LEU A 1079 -42.64 29.56 10.89
C LEU A 1079 -42.43 28.84 12.26
N TRP A 1080 -41.29 29.07 12.95
CA TRP A 1080 -41.01 28.97 14.41
C TRP A 1080 -41.14 27.59 15.15
N LEU A 1081 -40.54 27.31 16.32
CA LEU A 1081 -40.27 28.15 17.50
C LEU A 1081 -39.40 27.40 18.56
N LEU A 1082 -38.32 28.06 19.01
CA LEU A 1082 -37.68 28.11 20.36
C LEU A 1082 -37.39 26.85 21.21
N ALA A 1083 -36.14 26.71 21.68
CA ALA A 1083 -35.65 27.17 23.00
C ALA A 1083 -34.16 26.75 23.21
N ALA A 1084 -33.18 27.67 23.31
CA ALA A 1084 -32.67 28.32 24.54
C ALA A 1084 -32.15 27.32 25.61
N ALA A 1085 -30.98 27.43 26.24
CA ALA A 1085 -29.90 28.41 26.32
C ALA A 1085 -28.73 27.80 27.14
N GLY A 1086 -27.49 28.32 27.04
CA GLY A 1086 -26.43 27.83 27.94
C GLY A 1086 -25.01 28.41 27.90
N ILE A 1087 -24.84 29.74 27.93
CA ILE A 1087 -23.78 30.46 28.71
C ILE A 1087 -22.29 30.18 28.36
N LEU A 1088 -21.54 31.08 27.68
CA LEU A 1088 -20.83 32.31 28.14
C LEU A 1088 -19.34 32.12 28.56
N ALA A 1089 -18.48 32.96 27.94
CA ALA A 1089 -17.09 33.34 28.26
C ALA A 1089 -15.99 32.32 27.85
N GLY A 1090 -14.97 32.63 27.04
CA GLY A 1090 -14.34 33.90 26.71
C GLY A 1090 -13.00 34.02 27.43
N THR A 1091 -11.87 33.90 26.73
CA THR A 1091 -10.75 34.88 26.72
C THR A 1091 -9.53 34.38 25.95
N ARG A 1092 -9.12 35.19 24.97
CA ARG A 1092 -7.77 35.24 24.38
C ARG A 1092 -6.69 35.51 25.44
N ARG A 1093 -5.47 34.99 25.27
CA ARG A 1093 -4.22 35.80 25.30
C ARG A 1093 -2.94 35.04 24.91
N ARG A 1094 -2.31 35.52 23.83
CA ARG A 1094 -0.85 35.57 23.61
C ARG A 1094 -0.09 36.06 24.86
N GLN A 1095 1.06 35.46 25.18
CA GLN A 1095 2.32 36.21 25.32
C GLN A 1095 3.58 35.33 25.41
N ARG A 1096 4.58 35.74 24.62
CA ARG A 1096 6.01 35.41 24.62
C ARG A 1096 6.66 35.23 26.01
N ARG A 1097 7.67 34.35 26.03
CA ARG A 1097 9.12 34.60 26.27
C ARG A 1097 9.76 33.76 27.39
N ALA A 1098 10.87 33.15 27.01
CA ALA A 1098 12.07 32.83 27.79
C ALA A 1098 12.00 31.64 28.76
N ARG A 1099 12.55 30.50 28.33
CA ARG A 1099 13.93 30.15 28.67
C ARG A 1099 14.51 29.14 27.72
#